data_AF-A0A938SM45-F1
#
_entry.id   AF-A0A938SM45-F1
#
_cell.length_a   1.000
_cell.length_b   1.000
_cell.length_c   1.000
_cell.angle_alpha   90.00
_cell.angle_beta   90.00
_cell.angle_gamma   90.00
#
_symmetry.space_group_name_H-M   'P 1'
#
loop_
_entity.id
_entity.type
_entity.pdbx_description
1 polymer ?
#
loop_
_entity_poly.entity_id
_entity_poly.type
_entity_poly.pdbx_seq_one_letter_code
_entity_poly.pdbx_strand_id
1 'polypeptide(L)'
;MTLIGIALLTFHVVSPATAEPWSPALYGFCMQTHDAKQRSLPEQAQMLRELGFDGIAYSQWLNANLESYLRVVDEARLNVYMLEASVNINPAEPPYPPDFVAAIRRLKGRSVTVSVTLRGFPPGDPRGEEPATKILRELGDVAAEYGQRISIYHHTGDWTESLPYALSIVKKVNHPQVGVNFNLCHWLMVDGEQDYRNLLRQHADKIFAVTINGAQIGSKAWTDGLIQPLDRGDFDNRQLLATLREISYRGPIGLMCYGIPGDAREHLARSMQVWKSWELAWAKEDPHEAGQTISERAATFQLRARPFPLSDVRLLDGPFKAGQEIAVDYLLRFEPDRLLANFRKEAGLPAKAEHYGGWESQGVSGHSTGHYLSACAIAYATTGDARFLDRANTMVTELAACQDALGTGYVAAIPDGKRVFAEVAAGNIRSSGFDLNGCWVPNYTLHKLLAGLRDAYRLCGNAQALAVSRKLADWYEETFQNLTDEQMQQVLAAEHGGINEVFADLNADTRDPRYLALSRKFHHRAILEPLAQGQDILPGKHANTQIPKLIGLARRFELAGDDRDRAAAEFFWERVVHHHSYVTGGHCDYEHFGEPDKLNDRLSPFTTETCNVYNMLKLTAHLFGWKPEADVADFYERALLNHIRATQHPDGRVIYNLSLKPGHHKEYLPVDSFTCCGGTGFENHVKYGEAIYFHNDDELWVNLFIASEVQWRERQVTLRQETGWPLAESSTLTWRGQTPQEVTLHVRCPHWATRGMSVSINGEAFPCQTRPSSYVDIRRTWQDGDQVELSFPMSLRTESMPDNPRRIAVFHGPLLLAARLGPVDDPNAARPDFVPVLVTESRPVDEWVKPMQLASREFATQGVGRPRDVTLLPFYSLHDQRYTVYLDVFTQSQWTAREAELRAEQERERELNARTIDTLRIGEMQPERDHRLTGERTTAGEHLGRKWRHATDGGWFAFDMAVVPDEANALLCTYWGSEVGPRAFDIVVDGHKIADQTLANDAPGRFFDVVYAIPRELTRGKSTVTVRLQGHPGNFAGGLFGCRTLKAAPDKSP
;
A
#
# COMPACT_ATOMS: atom_id res chain seq x y z
N MET A 1 48.88 -23.28 46.97
CA MET A 1 48.57 -23.88 45.66
C MET A 1 47.14 -24.36 45.70
N THR A 2 46.40 -23.99 44.67
CA THR A 2 44.94 -23.85 44.60
C THR A 2 44.20 -25.19 44.56
N LEU A 3 43.19 -25.34 45.41
CA LEU A 3 42.15 -26.37 45.38
C LEU A 3 40.83 -25.65 45.09
N ILE A 4 40.15 -25.96 43.99
CA ILE A 4 38.79 -25.52 43.69
C ILE A 4 37.93 -26.76 43.48
N GLY A 5 36.91 -26.91 44.34
CA GLY A 5 35.87 -27.93 44.24
C GLY A 5 34.75 -27.47 43.30
N ILE A 6 34.24 -28.43 42.53
CA ILE A 6 33.11 -28.28 41.61
C ILE A 6 31.82 -28.53 42.40
N ALA A 7 30.92 -27.55 42.41
CA ALA A 7 29.55 -27.68 42.93
C ALA A 7 28.55 -27.68 41.77
N LEU A 8 27.61 -28.63 41.81
CA LEU A 8 26.47 -28.73 40.90
C LEU A 8 25.57 -27.48 41.00
N LEU A 9 25.24 -26.90 39.84
CA LEU A 9 24.18 -25.89 39.70
C LEU A 9 23.00 -26.54 38.95
N THR A 10 21.91 -26.75 39.68
CA THR A 10 20.58 -27.04 39.16
C THR A 10 20.03 -25.85 38.38
N PHE A 11 19.81 -26.01 37.08
CA PHE A 11 19.05 -25.05 36.27
C PHE A 11 17.57 -25.12 36.68
N HIS A 12 17.06 -24.05 37.29
CA HIS A 12 15.62 -23.82 37.35
C HIS A 12 15.14 -23.43 35.95
N VAL A 13 14.27 -24.26 35.38
CA VAL A 13 13.47 -23.90 34.21
C VAL A 13 12.57 -22.74 34.62
N VAL A 14 12.83 -21.54 34.09
CA VAL A 14 11.89 -20.43 34.16
C VAL A 14 10.81 -20.72 33.12
N SER A 15 9.62 -21.10 33.58
CA SER A 15 8.42 -21.14 32.73
C SER A 15 8.23 -19.77 32.06
N PRO A 16 7.76 -19.71 30.80
CA PRO A 16 7.34 -18.45 30.22
C PRO A 16 6.24 -17.86 31.12
N ALA A 17 6.47 -16.65 31.61
CA ALA A 17 5.48 -15.93 32.41
C ALA A 17 4.20 -15.84 31.57
N THR A 18 3.12 -16.43 32.09
CA THR A 18 1.76 -16.22 31.61
C THR A 18 1.55 -14.70 31.48
N ALA A 19 1.06 -14.23 30.33
CA ALA A 19 0.69 -12.82 30.19
C ALA A 19 -0.32 -12.49 31.29
N GLU A 20 -0.01 -11.52 32.15
CA GLU A 20 -0.91 -11.13 33.23
C GLU A 20 -2.23 -10.60 32.64
N PRO A 21 -3.39 -10.97 33.24
CA PRO A 21 -4.69 -10.46 32.82
C PRO A 21 -4.70 -8.93 32.81
N TRP A 22 -5.34 -8.33 31.80
CA TRP A 22 -5.46 -6.87 31.75
C TRP A 22 -6.39 -6.41 32.87
N SER A 23 -5.80 -5.92 33.96
CA SER A 23 -6.50 -5.46 35.17
C SER A 23 -5.83 -4.18 35.70
N PRO A 24 -6.01 -3.03 35.04
CA PRO A 24 -5.45 -1.76 35.48
C PRO A 24 -6.02 -1.35 36.83
N ALA A 25 -5.17 -0.78 37.68
CA ALA A 25 -5.56 -0.23 38.96
C ALA A 25 -6.45 1.01 38.80
N LEU A 26 -7.38 1.24 39.73
CA LEU A 26 -8.22 2.45 39.77
C LEU A 26 -7.82 3.35 40.96
N TYR A 27 -7.63 4.65 40.70
CA TYR A 27 -7.30 5.62 41.74
C TYR A 27 -8.19 6.86 41.72
N GLY A 28 -8.41 7.45 42.89
CA GLY A 28 -9.18 8.70 43.01
C GLY A 28 -8.36 9.94 42.64
N PHE A 29 -8.92 10.84 41.83
CA PHE A 29 -8.30 12.11 41.44
C PHE A 29 -9.26 13.31 41.63
N CYS A 30 -8.71 14.44 42.08
CA CYS A 30 -9.43 15.71 42.32
C CYS A 30 -10.63 15.71 43.28
N MET A 31 -10.82 14.64 44.07
CA MET A 31 -11.96 14.54 45.02
C MET A 31 -11.88 15.51 46.21
N GLN A 32 -10.71 16.08 46.48
CA GLN A 32 -10.42 16.86 47.70
C GLN A 32 -11.01 18.27 47.66
N THR A 33 -11.38 18.76 46.48
CA THR A 33 -11.75 20.15 46.26
C THR A 33 -13.20 20.47 46.67
N HIS A 34 -14.07 19.45 46.76
CA HIS A 34 -15.52 19.66 46.89
C HIS A 34 -16.23 18.62 47.79
N ASP A 35 -15.51 17.87 48.63
CA ASP A 35 -16.15 16.96 49.60
C ASP A 35 -16.98 17.77 50.60
N ALA A 36 -18.31 17.60 50.58
CA ALA A 36 -19.23 18.31 51.48
C ALA A 36 -18.97 18.02 52.97
N LYS A 37 -18.28 16.93 53.30
CA LYS A 37 -17.87 16.59 54.67
C LYS A 37 -16.48 17.08 55.06
N GLN A 38 -15.73 17.71 54.14
CA GLN A 38 -14.41 18.30 54.37
C GLN A 38 -13.44 17.35 55.09
N ARG A 39 -13.40 16.08 54.64
CA ARG A 39 -12.54 15.05 55.24
C ARG A 39 -11.06 15.42 55.18
N SER A 40 -10.33 15.13 56.24
CA SER A 40 -8.88 15.17 56.28
C SER A 40 -8.26 14.12 55.35
N LEU A 41 -6.97 14.28 55.00
CA LEU A 41 -6.27 13.32 54.15
C LEU A 41 -6.30 11.87 54.69
N PRO A 42 -6.10 11.60 56.00
CA PRO A 42 -6.27 10.24 56.54
C PRO A 42 -7.68 9.69 56.37
N GLU A 43 -8.71 10.51 56.58
CA GLU A 43 -10.10 10.10 56.38
C GLU A 43 -10.42 9.81 54.91
N GLN A 44 -9.84 10.58 53.99
CA GLN A 44 -9.96 10.37 52.55
C GLN A 44 -9.25 9.09 52.09
N ALA A 45 -8.02 8.86 52.56
CA ALA A 45 -7.25 7.66 52.24
C ALA A 45 -7.94 6.41 52.80
N GLN A 46 -8.44 6.47 54.03
CA GLN A 46 -9.22 5.41 54.65
C GLN A 46 -10.52 5.15 53.86
N MET A 47 -11.24 6.20 53.45
CA MET A 47 -12.44 6.07 52.63
C MET A 47 -12.18 5.39 51.28
N LEU A 48 -11.14 5.79 50.55
CA LEU A 48 -10.76 5.16 49.28
C LEU A 48 -10.42 3.68 49.47
N ARG A 49 -9.68 3.35 50.54
CA ARG A 49 -9.35 1.97 50.90
C ARG A 49 -10.60 1.14 51.20
N GLU A 50 -11.54 1.68 51.98
CA GLU A 50 -12.81 1.03 52.30
C GLU A 50 -13.69 0.80 51.07
N LEU A 51 -13.65 1.72 50.11
CA LEU A 51 -14.39 1.60 48.87
C LEU A 51 -13.70 0.67 47.86
N GLY A 52 -12.44 0.28 48.06
CA GLY A 52 -11.72 -0.68 47.22
C GLY A 52 -10.93 -0.05 46.07
N PHE A 53 -10.53 1.22 46.19
CA PHE A 53 -9.57 1.83 45.26
C PHE A 53 -8.15 1.32 45.54
N ASP A 54 -7.33 1.29 44.49
CA ASP A 54 -5.93 0.87 44.56
C ASP A 54 -4.99 2.02 44.95
N GLY A 55 -5.45 3.26 44.77
CA GLY A 55 -4.61 4.42 45.03
C GLY A 55 -5.31 5.76 44.99
N ILE A 56 -4.49 6.80 45.05
CA ILE A 56 -4.88 8.20 45.05
C ILE A 56 -3.86 9.04 44.25
N ALA A 57 -4.32 10.15 43.67
CA ALA A 57 -3.44 11.15 43.08
C ALA A 57 -3.09 12.27 44.07
N TYR A 58 -1.84 12.73 44.00
CA TYR A 58 -1.34 13.85 44.77
C TYR A 58 -1.30 15.11 43.92
N SER A 59 -2.08 16.13 44.30
CA SER A 59 -2.05 17.44 43.66
C SER A 59 -1.18 18.39 44.48
N GLN A 60 -0.04 18.79 43.93
CA GLN A 60 0.98 19.58 44.67
C GLN A 60 0.44 20.92 45.20
N TRP A 61 -0.54 21.50 44.52
CA TRP A 61 -1.18 22.76 44.90
C TRP A 61 -2.12 22.66 46.12
N LEU A 62 -2.46 21.45 46.58
CA LEU A 62 -3.36 21.21 47.71
C LEU A 62 -2.64 20.97 49.04
N ASN A 63 -1.37 20.55 49.04
CA ASN A 63 -0.63 20.26 50.26
C ASN A 63 0.88 20.45 50.07
N ALA A 64 1.51 21.31 50.88
CA ALA A 64 2.94 21.63 50.79
C ALA A 64 3.90 20.54 51.33
N ASN A 65 3.41 19.41 51.84
CA ASN A 65 4.26 18.36 52.42
C ASN A 65 3.99 16.97 51.83
N LEU A 66 4.72 16.65 50.75
CA LEU A 66 4.70 15.34 50.09
C LEU A 66 5.04 14.18 51.05
N GLU A 67 5.96 14.36 52.00
CA GLU A 67 6.36 13.28 52.91
C GLU A 67 5.24 12.90 53.89
N SER A 68 4.54 13.89 54.41
CA SER A 68 3.34 13.67 55.22
C SER A 68 2.25 12.99 54.40
N TYR A 69 2.06 13.41 53.14
CA TYR A 69 1.09 12.80 52.25
C TYR A 69 1.40 11.32 51.96
N LEU A 70 2.64 11.02 51.56
CA LEU A 70 3.08 9.65 51.29
C LEU A 70 2.91 8.76 52.52
N ARG A 71 3.23 9.27 53.72
CA ARG A 71 3.06 8.53 54.97
C ARG A 71 1.60 8.14 55.21
N VAL A 72 0.67 9.08 55.06
CA VAL A 72 -0.77 8.81 55.26
C VAL A 72 -1.28 7.79 54.24
N VAL A 73 -0.85 7.90 52.98
CA VAL A 73 -1.24 6.97 51.91
C VAL A 73 -0.67 5.57 52.14
N ASP A 74 0.59 5.46 52.58
CA ASP A 74 1.23 4.20 52.95
C ASP A 74 0.54 3.55 54.16
N GLU A 75 0.21 4.33 55.20
CA GLU A 75 -0.54 3.87 56.39
C GLU A 75 -1.92 3.32 56.01
N ALA A 76 -2.58 3.94 55.03
CA ALA A 76 -3.85 3.47 54.46
C ALA A 76 -3.70 2.31 53.47
N ARG A 77 -2.47 1.87 53.15
CA ARG A 77 -2.16 0.82 52.17
C ARG A 77 -2.72 1.11 50.78
N LEU A 78 -2.52 2.33 50.32
CA LEU A 78 -2.85 2.79 48.97
C LEU A 78 -1.57 3.14 48.21
N ASN A 79 -1.63 3.13 46.88
CA ASN A 79 -0.55 3.63 46.03
C ASN A 79 -0.77 5.11 45.66
N VAL A 80 0.32 5.83 45.41
CA VAL A 80 0.27 7.09 44.66
C VAL A 80 0.60 6.79 43.22
N TYR A 81 -0.33 7.05 42.31
CA TYR A 81 -0.17 6.76 40.88
C TYR A 81 0.14 7.99 40.03
N MET A 82 -0.25 9.17 40.51
CA MET A 82 -0.05 10.42 39.80
C MET A 82 0.32 11.56 40.75
N LEU A 83 1.31 12.35 40.35
CA LEU A 83 1.61 13.66 40.92
C LEU A 83 1.21 14.72 39.91
N GLU A 84 0.27 15.60 40.27
CA GLU A 84 -0.15 16.73 39.45
C GLU A 84 0.58 18.01 39.89
N ALA A 85 1.15 18.72 38.93
CA ALA A 85 1.78 20.01 39.12
C ALA A 85 1.56 20.95 37.92
N SER A 86 1.82 22.25 38.13
CA SER A 86 1.75 23.25 37.06
C SER A 86 3.15 23.76 36.73
N VAL A 87 3.41 23.92 35.43
CA VAL A 87 4.65 24.45 34.88
C VAL A 87 4.35 25.75 34.15
N ASN A 88 5.07 26.82 34.50
CA ASN A 88 5.03 28.07 33.75
C ASN A 88 6.09 28.03 32.63
N ILE A 89 5.64 28.04 31.38
CA ILE A 89 6.52 28.02 30.20
C ILE A 89 6.88 29.43 29.72
N ASN A 90 6.36 30.49 30.36
CA ASN A 90 6.78 31.85 30.08
C ASN A 90 8.17 32.10 30.72
N PRO A 91 9.21 32.42 29.93
CA PRO A 91 10.57 32.59 30.45
C PRO A 91 10.73 33.79 31.40
N ALA A 92 9.72 34.66 31.53
CA ALA A 92 9.72 35.78 32.48
C ALA A 92 9.57 35.35 33.95
N GLU A 93 9.13 34.11 34.20
CA GLU A 93 8.92 33.56 35.54
C GLU A 93 9.61 32.19 35.67
N PRO A 94 9.99 31.77 36.90
CA PRO A 94 10.50 30.42 37.12
C PRO A 94 9.49 29.34 36.70
N PRO A 95 9.92 28.25 36.05
CA PRO A 95 9.00 27.29 35.46
C PRO A 95 8.25 26.43 36.47
N TYR A 96 8.84 26.19 37.64
CA TYR A 96 8.22 25.47 38.74
C TYR A 96 8.91 25.88 40.06
N PRO A 97 8.27 25.63 41.22
CA PRO A 97 8.89 25.84 42.52
C PRO A 97 10.25 25.13 42.67
N PRO A 98 11.23 25.69 43.39
CA PRO A 98 12.58 25.12 43.52
C PRO A 98 12.62 23.69 44.08
N ASP A 99 11.60 23.28 44.84
CA ASP A 99 11.48 21.97 45.45
C ASP A 99 10.77 20.93 44.56
N PHE A 100 10.24 21.30 43.39
CA PHE A 100 9.52 20.39 42.50
C PHE A 100 10.39 19.23 42.00
N VAL A 101 11.62 19.53 41.55
CA VAL A 101 12.58 18.47 41.16
C VAL A 101 12.90 17.58 42.37
N ALA A 102 13.06 18.15 43.57
CA ALA A 102 13.26 17.37 44.78
C ALA A 102 12.04 16.50 45.14
N ALA A 103 10.82 16.94 44.82
CA ALA A 103 9.61 16.14 44.95
C ALA A 103 9.62 14.93 44.01
N ILE A 104 10.03 15.10 42.73
CA ILE A 104 10.19 13.98 41.78
C ILE A 104 11.20 12.96 42.32
N ARG A 105 12.36 13.43 42.84
CA ARG A 105 13.37 12.56 43.45
C ARG A 105 12.84 11.72 44.62
N ARG A 106 11.97 12.30 45.46
CA ARG A 106 11.36 11.61 46.60
C ARG A 106 10.38 10.50 46.19
N LEU A 107 9.94 10.47 44.93
CA LEU A 107 9.09 9.41 44.39
C LEU A 107 9.88 8.17 43.93
N LYS A 108 11.21 8.19 44.01
CA LYS A 108 12.07 7.07 43.63
C LYS A 108 11.57 5.74 44.23
N GLY A 109 11.45 4.72 43.37
CA GLY A 109 10.95 3.40 43.75
C GLY A 109 9.43 3.27 43.77
N ARG A 110 8.69 4.33 43.44
CA ARG A 110 7.24 4.29 43.21
C ARG A 110 6.93 4.48 41.72
N SER A 111 5.95 3.72 41.25
CA SER A 111 5.41 3.80 39.88
C SER A 111 4.46 4.98 39.72
N VAL A 112 4.98 6.20 39.88
CA VAL A 112 4.20 7.46 39.82
C VAL A 112 4.45 8.16 38.48
N THR A 113 3.36 8.57 37.81
CA THR A 113 3.45 9.46 36.64
C THR A 113 3.34 10.92 37.10
N VAL A 114 4.28 11.76 36.70
CA VAL A 114 4.26 13.20 36.99
C VAL A 114 3.52 13.90 35.86
N SER A 115 2.30 14.33 36.13
CA SER A 115 1.43 15.01 35.18
C SER A 115 1.54 16.52 35.33
N VAL A 116 1.96 17.21 34.28
CA VAL A 116 2.20 18.65 34.30
C VAL A 116 1.23 19.39 33.38
N THR A 117 0.58 20.42 33.91
CA THR A 117 -0.11 21.40 33.07
C THR A 117 0.86 22.51 32.64
N LEU A 118 0.70 23.03 31.41
CA LEU A 118 1.61 24.01 30.83
C LEU A 118 0.92 25.37 30.70
N ARG A 119 1.38 26.37 31.45
CA ARG A 119 0.77 27.71 31.56
C ARG A 119 1.75 28.81 31.16
N GLY A 120 1.26 30.04 30.99
CA GLY A 120 2.11 31.21 30.74
C GLY A 120 1.94 31.85 29.35
N PHE A 121 1.26 31.14 28.44
CA PHE A 121 0.81 31.66 27.16
C PHE A 121 -0.64 31.23 26.87
N PRO A 122 -1.38 31.94 25.99
CA PRO A 122 -2.66 31.49 25.48
C PRO A 122 -2.55 30.12 24.78
N PRO A 123 -3.65 29.34 24.71
CA PRO A 123 -3.64 28.05 24.03
C PRO A 123 -3.05 28.08 22.61
N GLY A 124 -2.12 27.16 22.33
CA GLY A 124 -1.51 27.02 21.01
C GLY A 124 -0.55 28.13 20.58
N ASP A 125 -0.24 29.11 21.44
CA ASP A 125 0.63 30.24 21.08
C ASP A 125 2.06 29.76 20.72
N PRO A 126 2.56 30.03 19.50
CA PRO A 126 3.87 29.54 19.07
C PRO A 126 5.04 29.97 19.96
N ARG A 127 4.92 31.08 20.70
CA ARG A 127 5.96 31.58 21.61
C ARG A 127 6.25 30.61 22.76
N GLY A 128 5.31 29.73 23.08
CA GLY A 128 5.47 28.72 24.11
C GLY A 128 6.25 27.48 23.68
N GLU A 129 6.45 27.23 22.37
CA GLU A 129 6.96 25.94 21.88
C GLU A 129 8.40 25.65 22.33
N GLU A 130 9.31 26.60 22.10
CA GLU A 130 10.71 26.46 22.46
C GLU A 130 10.92 26.34 23.98
N PRO A 131 10.38 27.24 24.84
CA PRO A 131 10.56 27.11 26.28
C PRO A 131 9.90 25.85 26.84
N ALA A 132 8.70 25.47 26.37
CA ALA A 132 8.06 24.23 26.79
C ALA A 132 8.88 23.00 26.43
N THR A 133 9.43 22.95 25.21
CA THR A 133 10.28 21.84 24.75
C THR A 133 11.51 21.69 25.65
N LYS A 134 12.16 22.80 26.00
CA LYS A 134 13.33 22.80 26.87
C LYS A 134 12.98 22.29 28.28
N ILE A 135 11.93 22.80 28.88
CA ILE A 135 11.50 22.42 30.25
C ILE A 135 11.10 20.95 30.29
N LEU A 136 10.34 20.47 29.30
CA LEU A 136 9.90 19.07 29.24
C LEU A 136 11.06 18.09 29.03
N ARG A 137 12.11 18.46 28.28
CA ARG A 137 13.33 17.65 28.19
C ARG A 137 14.05 17.58 29.53
N GLU A 138 14.22 18.70 30.21
CA GLU A 138 14.84 18.73 31.55
C GLU A 138 14.08 17.85 32.55
N LEU A 139 12.75 17.99 32.61
CA LEU A 139 11.91 17.15 33.46
C LEU A 139 11.95 15.68 33.04
N GLY A 140 12.03 15.41 31.74
CA GLY A 140 12.21 14.06 31.20
C GLY A 140 13.52 13.41 31.67
N ASP A 141 14.64 14.14 31.62
CA ASP A 141 15.95 13.68 32.08
C ASP A 141 15.92 13.38 33.58
N VAL A 142 15.33 14.29 34.38
CA VAL A 142 15.13 14.07 35.81
C VAL A 142 14.28 12.82 36.05
N ALA A 143 13.15 12.67 35.35
CA ALA A 143 12.27 11.52 35.53
C ALA A 143 12.97 10.19 35.17
N ALA A 144 13.82 10.20 34.14
CA ALA A 144 14.62 9.04 33.74
C ALA A 144 15.57 8.56 34.85
N GLU A 145 16.22 9.49 35.56
CA GLU A 145 17.16 9.19 36.64
C GLU A 145 16.51 8.44 37.82
N TYR A 146 15.23 8.71 38.09
CA TYR A 146 14.52 8.18 39.27
C TYR A 146 13.44 7.14 38.94
N GLY A 147 13.26 6.82 37.65
CA GLY A 147 12.32 5.80 37.15
C GLY A 147 10.87 6.28 37.06
N GLN A 148 10.64 7.59 36.91
CA GLN A 148 9.33 8.19 36.71
C GLN A 148 9.12 8.54 35.23
N ARG A 149 7.89 8.94 34.90
CA ARG A 149 7.50 9.47 33.58
C ARG A 149 6.87 10.84 33.74
N ILE A 150 7.10 11.72 32.77
CA ILE A 150 6.42 13.01 32.62
C ILE A 150 5.30 12.85 31.61
N SER A 151 4.08 13.27 31.96
CA SER A 151 2.97 13.35 31.03
C SER A 151 2.46 14.79 30.93
N ILE A 152 2.29 15.31 29.71
CA ILE A 152 1.58 16.57 29.50
C ILE A 152 0.11 16.34 29.84
N TYR A 153 -0.38 17.05 30.86
CA TYR A 153 -1.80 17.07 31.20
C TYR A 153 -2.48 18.17 30.39
N HIS A 154 -3.12 17.79 29.29
CA HIS A 154 -3.92 18.74 28.53
C HIS A 154 -5.11 19.19 29.37
N HIS A 155 -5.26 20.50 29.48
CA HIS A 155 -6.22 21.12 30.38
C HIS A 155 -6.79 22.34 29.69
N THR A 156 -8.12 22.48 29.72
CA THR A 156 -8.82 23.58 29.06
C THR A 156 -8.31 24.94 29.55
N GLY A 157 -8.00 25.83 28.60
CA GLY A 157 -7.46 27.16 28.88
C GLY A 157 -5.95 27.24 29.15
N ASP A 158 -5.27 26.10 29.29
CA ASP A 158 -3.80 26.05 29.38
C ASP A 158 -3.17 26.03 27.97
N TRP A 159 -1.84 26.24 27.88
CA TRP A 159 -1.15 26.37 26.59
C TRP A 159 -1.32 25.12 25.69
N THR A 160 -1.37 23.94 26.31
CA THR A 160 -1.71 22.66 25.67
C THR A 160 -3.13 22.23 26.01
N GLU A 161 -4.16 23.00 25.63
CA GLU A 161 -5.54 22.60 25.90
C GLU A 161 -6.06 21.45 25.03
N SER A 162 -5.54 21.33 23.81
CA SER A 162 -5.91 20.31 22.83
C SER A 162 -4.93 19.14 22.89
N LEU A 163 -5.43 17.91 22.95
CA LEU A 163 -4.60 16.71 23.05
C LEU A 163 -3.77 16.45 21.77
N PRO A 164 -4.30 16.59 20.53
CA PRO A 164 -3.51 16.53 19.30
C PRO A 164 -2.35 17.53 19.32
N TYR A 165 -2.60 18.74 19.84
CA TYR A 165 -1.54 19.74 19.98
C TYR A 165 -0.49 19.31 21.01
N ALA A 166 -0.90 18.83 22.19
CA ALA A 166 0.01 18.28 23.20
C ALA A 166 0.88 17.13 22.65
N LEU A 167 0.30 16.23 21.84
CA LEU A 167 1.03 15.16 21.16
C LEU A 167 2.05 15.69 20.15
N SER A 168 1.73 16.78 19.44
CA SER A 168 2.70 17.46 18.56
C SER A 168 3.90 18.02 19.34
N ILE A 169 3.67 18.51 20.58
CA ILE A 169 4.75 18.96 21.48
C ILE A 169 5.57 17.77 21.97
N VAL A 170 4.95 16.65 22.36
CA VAL A 170 5.68 15.42 22.72
C VAL A 170 6.59 14.94 21.58
N LYS A 171 6.11 14.99 20.33
CA LYS A 171 6.92 14.67 19.14
C LYS A 171 8.11 15.61 18.98
N LYS A 172 7.94 16.91 19.23
CA LYS A 172 9.03 17.92 19.20
C LYS A 172 10.04 17.71 20.35
N VAL A 173 9.55 17.38 21.53
CA VAL A 173 10.37 17.05 22.71
C VAL A 173 11.24 15.82 22.43
N ASN A 174 10.66 14.77 21.83
CA ASN A 174 11.34 13.53 21.45
C ASN A 174 12.16 12.93 22.59
N HIS A 175 11.52 12.74 23.75
CA HIS A 175 12.16 12.18 24.95
C HIS A 175 11.40 10.92 25.41
N PRO A 176 12.08 9.81 25.73
CA PRO A 176 11.42 8.53 26.06
C PRO A 176 10.55 8.60 27.33
N GLN A 177 10.90 9.45 28.30
CA GLN A 177 10.11 9.67 29.51
C GLN A 177 9.10 10.81 29.41
N VAL A 178 8.83 11.36 28.22
CA VAL A 178 7.81 12.39 28.03
C VAL A 178 6.68 11.85 27.14
N GLY A 179 5.47 11.90 27.65
CA GLY A 179 4.24 11.48 26.97
C GLY A 179 3.07 12.42 27.29
N VAL A 180 1.84 11.94 27.13
CA VAL A 180 0.60 12.68 27.41
C VAL A 180 -0.29 11.96 28.42
N ASN A 181 -1.11 12.73 29.12
CA ASN A 181 -2.24 12.23 29.90
C ASN A 181 -3.51 12.35 29.06
N PHE A 182 -4.16 11.23 28.72
CA PHE A 182 -5.51 11.29 28.15
C PHE A 182 -6.52 11.61 29.25
N ASN A 183 -6.90 12.88 29.36
CA ASN A 183 -7.98 13.30 30.25
C ASN A 183 -9.33 13.41 29.52
N LEU A 184 -10.30 12.60 29.93
CA LEU A 184 -11.60 12.51 29.28
C LEU A 184 -12.40 13.82 29.27
N CYS A 185 -12.56 14.49 30.41
CA CYS A 185 -13.43 15.67 30.47
C CYS A 185 -12.84 16.86 29.70
N HIS A 186 -11.52 17.07 29.75
CA HIS A 186 -10.87 18.09 28.92
C HIS A 186 -10.91 17.73 27.43
N TRP A 187 -10.80 16.44 27.10
CA TRP A 187 -10.93 15.97 25.71
C TRP A 187 -12.32 16.30 25.18
N LEU A 188 -13.38 15.94 25.92
CA LEU A 188 -14.75 16.21 25.51
C LEU A 188 -15.06 17.71 25.43
N MET A 189 -14.43 18.54 26.27
CA MET A 189 -14.62 19.99 26.25
C MET A 189 -14.00 20.65 25.02
N VAL A 190 -12.78 20.23 24.65
CA VAL A 190 -11.95 20.89 23.63
C VAL A 190 -12.00 20.18 22.28
N ASP A 191 -11.79 18.87 22.27
CA ASP A 191 -11.58 18.06 21.06
C ASP A 191 -12.76 17.10 20.75
N GLY A 192 -13.81 17.08 21.57
CA GLY A 192 -14.80 15.99 21.68
C GLY A 192 -15.57 15.55 20.43
N GLU A 193 -15.46 16.27 19.31
CA GLU A 193 -15.99 15.87 17.99
C GLU A 193 -15.02 14.96 17.20
N GLN A 194 -13.77 14.85 17.65
CA GLN A 194 -12.71 14.04 17.03
C GLN A 194 -12.75 12.58 17.52
N ASP A 195 -12.24 11.64 16.72
CA ASP A 195 -12.16 10.22 17.11
C ASP A 195 -10.93 9.97 18.01
N TYR A 196 -11.17 9.92 19.31
CA TYR A 196 -10.12 9.61 20.30
C TYR A 196 -9.48 8.24 20.06
N ARG A 197 -10.20 7.27 19.46
CA ARG A 197 -9.68 5.89 19.33
C ARG A 197 -8.54 5.83 18.34
N ASN A 198 -8.70 6.47 17.19
CA ASN A 198 -7.63 6.57 16.20
C ASN A 198 -6.41 7.30 16.79
N LEU A 199 -6.64 8.40 17.51
CA LEU A 199 -5.57 9.17 18.15
C LEU A 199 -4.80 8.32 19.18
N LEU A 200 -5.50 7.58 20.04
CA LEU A 200 -4.87 6.70 21.03
C LEU A 200 -4.09 5.55 20.37
N ARG A 201 -4.60 4.96 19.28
CA ARG A 201 -3.91 3.88 18.55
C ARG A 201 -2.62 4.35 17.88
N GLN A 202 -2.65 5.54 17.26
CA GLN A 202 -1.47 6.11 16.59
C GLN A 202 -0.35 6.53 17.55
N HIS A 203 -0.68 6.75 18.83
CA HIS A 203 0.24 7.29 19.83
C HIS A 203 0.34 6.42 21.09
N ALA A 204 0.09 5.11 20.95
CA ALA A 204 0.02 4.16 22.05
C ALA A 204 1.23 4.22 23.00
N ASP A 205 2.44 4.34 22.45
CA ASP A 205 3.69 4.41 23.21
C ASP A 205 3.89 5.73 23.97
N LYS A 206 3.07 6.75 23.71
CA LYS A 206 3.12 8.07 24.35
C LYS A 206 1.97 8.33 25.32
N ILE A 207 1.03 7.40 25.49
CA ILE A 207 -0.05 7.52 26.48
C ILE A 207 0.46 7.04 27.84
N PHE A 208 0.77 7.98 28.74
CA PHE A 208 1.40 7.65 30.03
C PHE A 208 0.43 7.66 31.20
N ALA A 209 -0.61 8.48 31.13
CA ALA A 209 -1.68 8.54 32.10
C ALA A 209 -3.04 8.59 31.39
N VAL A 210 -4.07 8.09 32.05
CA VAL A 210 -5.45 8.15 31.57
C VAL A 210 -6.35 8.47 32.75
N THR A 211 -7.28 9.41 32.56
CA THR A 211 -8.32 9.69 33.55
C THR A 211 -9.71 9.66 32.92
N ILE A 212 -10.64 8.99 33.60
CA ILE A 212 -12.04 8.80 33.20
C ILE A 212 -13.01 9.40 34.22
N ASN A 213 -14.26 9.54 33.81
CA ASN A 213 -15.40 9.90 34.65
C ASN A 213 -16.71 9.64 33.87
N GLY A 214 -17.85 9.68 34.55
CA GLY A 214 -19.13 9.77 33.85
C GLY A 214 -19.23 11.12 33.14
N ALA A 215 -19.71 11.15 31.90
CA ALA A 215 -19.74 12.38 31.11
C ALA A 215 -20.93 12.41 30.17
N GLN A 216 -21.56 13.57 30.06
CA GLN A 216 -22.61 13.86 29.08
C GLN A 216 -21.96 14.50 27.85
N ILE A 217 -21.93 13.78 26.72
CA ILE A 217 -21.37 14.25 25.45
C ILE A 217 -22.05 15.58 25.06
N GLY A 218 -21.23 16.54 24.62
CA GLY A 218 -21.69 17.87 24.20
C GLY A 218 -21.97 18.86 25.33
N SER A 219 -21.92 18.44 26.60
CA SER A 219 -22.11 19.37 27.72
C SER A 219 -21.00 20.41 27.79
N LYS A 220 -21.38 21.65 28.11
CA LYS A 220 -20.44 22.75 28.42
C LYS A 220 -20.32 23.02 29.93
N ALA A 221 -21.08 22.29 30.74
CA ALA A 221 -20.93 22.32 32.20
C ALA A 221 -19.88 21.28 32.63
N TRP A 222 -18.98 21.67 33.53
CA TRP A 222 -18.01 20.76 34.14
C TRP A 222 -18.72 19.78 35.08
N THR A 223 -19.11 20.24 36.26
CA THR A 223 -19.89 19.48 37.23
C THR A 223 -21.28 19.14 36.69
N ASP A 224 -21.74 17.90 36.94
CA ASP A 224 -23.06 17.39 36.51
C ASP A 224 -23.27 17.45 34.99
N GLY A 225 -22.18 17.63 34.24
CA GLY A 225 -22.12 17.64 32.78
C GLY A 225 -20.98 16.73 32.31
N LEU A 226 -19.80 17.30 32.08
CA LEU A 226 -18.62 16.54 31.65
C LEU A 226 -17.91 15.80 32.78
N ILE A 227 -18.20 16.07 34.05
CA ILE A 227 -17.64 15.38 35.22
C ILE A 227 -18.80 14.92 36.10
N GLN A 228 -19.03 13.62 36.09
CA GLN A 228 -20.08 12.93 36.83
C GLN A 228 -19.56 11.58 37.36
N PRO A 229 -20.29 10.93 38.29
CA PRO A 229 -19.99 9.56 38.69
C PRO A 229 -20.18 8.59 37.49
N LEU A 230 -19.45 7.47 37.46
CA LEU A 230 -19.43 6.56 36.29
C LEU A 230 -20.78 5.94 35.90
N ASP A 231 -21.77 5.98 36.80
CA ASP A 231 -23.14 5.53 36.53
C ASP A 231 -24.03 6.61 35.88
N ARG A 232 -23.47 7.76 35.49
CA ARG A 232 -24.18 8.85 34.82
C ARG A 232 -23.44 9.34 33.57
N GLY A 233 -24.20 9.99 32.69
CA GLY A 233 -23.72 10.43 31.38
C GLY A 233 -23.93 9.38 30.30
N ASP A 234 -23.65 9.75 29.05
CA ASP A 234 -23.83 8.93 27.86
C ASP A 234 -22.51 8.62 27.12
N PHE A 235 -21.37 9.11 27.63
CA PHE A 235 -20.06 8.72 27.11
C PHE A 235 -19.75 7.25 27.42
N ASP A 236 -19.41 6.48 26.38
CA ASP A 236 -19.07 5.06 26.51
C ASP A 236 -17.64 4.83 27.02
N ASN A 237 -17.51 4.84 28.35
CA ASN A 237 -16.26 4.51 29.02
C ASN A 237 -15.80 3.06 28.77
N ARG A 238 -16.71 2.12 28.44
CA ARG A 238 -16.30 0.74 28.13
C ARG A 238 -15.58 0.67 26.79
N GLN A 239 -16.03 1.44 25.81
CA GLN A 239 -15.33 1.57 24.52
C GLN A 239 -13.95 2.23 24.68
N LEU A 240 -13.82 3.23 25.56
CA LEU A 240 -12.52 3.81 25.89
C LEU A 240 -11.59 2.77 26.55
N LEU A 241 -12.07 2.03 27.55
CA LEU A 241 -11.31 0.96 28.20
C LEU A 241 -10.93 -0.15 27.21
N ALA A 242 -11.83 -0.56 26.33
CA ALA A 242 -11.53 -1.52 25.26
C ALA A 242 -10.42 -1.00 24.33
N THR A 243 -10.45 0.28 23.97
CA THR A 243 -9.39 0.90 23.18
C THR A 243 -8.05 0.91 23.92
N LEU A 244 -8.05 1.19 25.23
CA LEU A 244 -6.85 1.13 26.06
C LEU A 244 -6.28 -0.30 26.17
N ARG A 245 -7.17 -1.31 26.22
CA ARG A 245 -6.82 -2.73 26.15
C ARG A 245 -6.14 -3.06 24.82
N GLU A 246 -6.75 -2.64 23.71
CA GLU A 246 -6.25 -2.85 22.34
C GLU A 246 -4.82 -2.30 22.18
N ILE A 247 -4.56 -1.08 22.65
CA ILE A 247 -3.23 -0.46 22.55
C ILE A 247 -2.24 -0.96 23.62
N SER A 248 -2.61 -2.01 24.36
CA SER A 248 -1.81 -2.60 25.44
C SER A 248 -1.40 -1.61 26.53
N TYR A 249 -2.22 -0.59 26.83
CA TYR A 249 -1.97 0.31 27.95
C TYR A 249 -1.98 -0.46 29.26
N ARG A 250 -0.92 -0.38 30.08
CA ARG A 250 -0.82 -1.08 31.38
C ARG A 250 -0.79 -0.14 32.59
N GLY A 251 -0.99 1.16 32.36
CA GLY A 251 -1.00 2.14 33.43
C GLY A 251 -2.28 2.10 34.27
N PRO A 252 -2.27 2.76 35.44
CA PRO A 252 -3.44 2.92 36.28
C PRO A 252 -4.43 3.92 35.65
N ILE A 253 -5.72 3.77 35.96
CA ILE A 253 -6.80 4.65 35.51
C ILE A 253 -7.20 5.59 36.65
N GLY A 254 -7.20 6.90 36.40
CA GLY A 254 -7.65 7.89 37.37
C GLY A 254 -9.14 8.18 37.23
N LEU A 255 -9.87 8.21 38.35
CA LEU A 255 -11.27 8.64 38.39
C LEU A 255 -11.33 10.13 38.74
N MET A 256 -11.69 10.97 37.77
CA MET A 256 -11.83 12.42 37.94
C MET A 256 -13.11 12.74 38.73
N CYS A 257 -12.94 13.38 39.89
CA CYS A 257 -14.03 13.70 40.81
C CYS A 257 -14.20 15.21 41.07
N TYR A 258 -13.59 16.07 40.25
CA TYR A 258 -13.62 17.51 40.48
C TYR A 258 -15.04 18.06 40.48
N GLY A 259 -15.40 18.80 41.54
CA GLY A 259 -16.61 19.61 41.57
C GLY A 259 -17.92 18.83 41.73
N ILE A 260 -17.90 17.51 41.93
CA ILE A 260 -19.13 16.72 42.10
C ILE A 260 -19.81 17.10 43.44
N PRO A 261 -21.09 17.51 43.45
CA PRO A 261 -21.76 17.94 44.67
C PRO A 261 -22.15 16.75 45.55
N GLY A 262 -22.26 17.00 46.86
CA GLY A 262 -22.69 16.00 47.85
C GLY A 262 -21.53 15.33 48.59
N ASP A 263 -21.82 14.19 49.24
CA ASP A 263 -20.80 13.43 49.97
C ASP A 263 -19.91 12.65 49.00
N ALA A 264 -18.60 12.87 49.07
CA ALA A 264 -17.64 12.16 48.23
C ALA A 264 -17.73 10.64 48.31
N ARG A 265 -18.08 10.11 49.50
CA ARG A 265 -18.22 8.66 49.71
C ARG A 265 -19.31 8.06 48.85
N GLU A 266 -20.42 8.78 48.66
CA GLU A 266 -21.58 8.27 47.93
C GLU A 266 -21.28 8.14 46.44
N HIS A 267 -20.73 9.18 45.82
CA HIS A 267 -20.44 9.14 44.39
C HIS A 267 -19.24 8.26 44.02
N LEU A 268 -18.23 8.15 44.91
CA LEU A 268 -17.12 7.22 44.73
C LEU A 268 -17.60 5.76 44.85
N ALA A 269 -18.50 5.46 45.80
CA ALA A 269 -19.09 4.13 45.93
C ALA A 269 -19.88 3.72 44.67
N ARG A 270 -20.70 4.63 44.13
CA ARG A 270 -21.45 4.41 42.88
C ARG A 270 -20.52 4.15 41.70
N SER A 271 -19.48 4.97 41.54
CA SER A 271 -18.50 4.79 40.46
C SER A 271 -17.73 3.48 40.60
N MET A 272 -17.34 3.10 41.82
CA MET A 272 -16.65 1.84 42.07
C MET A 272 -17.55 0.63 41.79
N GLN A 273 -18.84 0.70 42.09
CA GLN A 273 -19.78 -0.37 41.74
C GLN A 273 -19.83 -0.60 40.22
N VAL A 274 -19.85 0.48 39.43
CA VAL A 274 -19.77 0.40 37.97
C VAL A 274 -18.42 -0.16 37.52
N TRP A 275 -17.31 0.34 38.06
CA TRP A 275 -15.97 -0.16 37.75
C TRP A 275 -15.82 -1.66 38.02
N LYS A 276 -16.29 -2.15 39.17
CA LYS A 276 -16.29 -3.59 39.49
C LYS A 276 -17.21 -4.40 38.58
N SER A 277 -18.33 -3.83 38.15
CA SER A 277 -19.20 -4.48 37.16
C SER A 277 -18.50 -4.62 35.81
N TRP A 278 -17.70 -3.61 35.44
CA TRP A 278 -16.83 -3.71 34.28
C TRP A 278 -15.80 -4.80 34.54
N GLU A 279 -14.98 -4.76 35.61
CA GLU A 279 -13.97 -5.80 36.00
C GLU A 279 -14.47 -7.24 35.84
N LEU A 280 -15.69 -7.51 36.27
CA LEU A 280 -16.30 -8.83 36.14
C LEU A 280 -16.68 -9.22 34.70
N ALA A 281 -16.94 -8.26 33.81
CA ALA A 281 -17.34 -8.50 32.41
C ALA A 281 -16.16 -8.99 31.55
N TRP A 282 -15.09 -8.20 31.42
CA TRP A 282 -13.79 -8.63 30.83
C TRP A 282 -13.11 -9.79 31.55
N ALA A 283 -13.23 -9.97 32.88
CA ALA A 283 -12.70 -11.18 33.52
C ALA A 283 -13.44 -12.46 33.09
N LYS A 284 -14.70 -12.35 32.64
CA LYS A 284 -15.45 -13.47 32.03
C LYS A 284 -15.14 -13.67 30.55
N GLU A 285 -14.58 -12.65 29.89
CA GLU A 285 -14.09 -12.73 28.51
C GLU A 285 -12.71 -13.43 28.44
N ASP A 286 -12.06 -13.70 29.57
CA ASP A 286 -10.73 -14.33 29.67
C ASP A 286 -10.78 -15.70 30.38
N PRO A 287 -10.93 -16.82 29.65
CA PRO A 287 -11.01 -18.15 30.26
C PRO A 287 -9.64 -18.81 30.35
N HIS A 288 -8.96 -18.65 31.50
CA HIS A 288 -7.86 -19.53 31.88
C HIS A 288 -8.19 -20.36 33.14
N GLU A 289 -7.92 -21.66 33.01
CA GLU A 289 -7.96 -22.76 34.01
C GLU A 289 -9.28 -23.53 34.25
N ALA A 290 -9.47 -24.60 33.48
CA ALA A 290 -9.63 -25.95 34.03
C ALA A 290 -9.17 -26.99 32.98
N GLY A 291 -8.10 -27.71 33.28
CA GLY A 291 -7.33 -28.48 32.31
C GLY A 291 -8.01 -29.73 31.75
N GLN A 292 -7.90 -29.91 30.43
CA GLN A 292 -7.41 -31.13 29.77
C GLN A 292 -7.35 -30.89 28.24
N THR A 293 -6.21 -31.24 27.65
CA THR A 293 -5.89 -31.32 26.20
C THR A 293 -6.03 -30.03 25.36
N ILE A 294 -4.88 -29.46 25.02
CA ILE A 294 -4.70 -28.51 23.91
C ILE A 294 -5.09 -29.24 22.61
N SER A 295 -6.28 -28.93 22.10
CA SER A 295 -6.65 -29.00 20.69
C SER A 295 -6.96 -27.57 20.30
N GLU A 296 -6.40 -27.07 19.19
CA GLU A 296 -6.57 -25.68 18.80
C GLU A 296 -8.03 -25.28 18.65
N ARG A 297 -8.34 -24.10 19.17
CA ARG A 297 -9.20 -23.10 18.53
C ARG A 297 -8.91 -21.75 19.18
N ALA A 298 -7.90 -21.05 18.63
CA ALA A 298 -7.92 -19.59 18.71
C ALA A 298 -9.23 -19.12 18.05
N ALA A 299 -9.96 -18.21 18.70
CA ALA A 299 -11.19 -17.69 18.12
C ALA A 299 -10.86 -16.94 16.82
N THR A 300 -11.37 -17.43 15.69
CA THR A 300 -11.29 -16.77 14.38
C THR A 300 -11.85 -15.35 14.46
N PHE A 301 -11.16 -14.38 13.86
CA PHE A 301 -11.66 -13.01 13.76
C PHE A 301 -12.97 -13.00 12.95
N GLN A 302 -13.99 -12.32 13.48
CA GLN A 302 -15.27 -12.21 12.78
C GLN A 302 -15.23 -11.02 11.84
N LEU A 303 -15.24 -11.31 10.54
CA LEU A 303 -15.39 -10.28 9.50
C LEU A 303 -16.66 -9.46 9.73
N ARG A 304 -16.53 -8.14 9.65
CA ARG A 304 -17.66 -7.19 9.72
C ARG A 304 -18.57 -7.31 8.49
N ALA A 305 -17.96 -7.58 7.35
CA ALA A 305 -18.62 -7.78 6.07
C ALA A 305 -17.91 -8.90 5.30
N ARG A 306 -18.66 -9.78 4.65
CA ARG A 306 -18.15 -10.92 3.88
C ARG A 306 -18.51 -10.72 2.41
N PRO A 307 -17.60 -11.03 1.47
CA PRO A 307 -17.95 -10.99 0.06
C PRO A 307 -18.97 -12.10 -0.23
N PHE A 308 -19.90 -11.83 -1.14
CA PHE A 308 -20.77 -12.90 -1.64
C PHE A 308 -19.96 -13.93 -2.44
N PRO A 309 -20.35 -15.22 -2.42
CA PRO A 309 -19.79 -16.19 -3.34
C PRO A 309 -19.95 -15.73 -4.80
N LEU A 310 -18.92 -15.94 -5.63
CA LEU A 310 -18.95 -15.59 -7.05
C LEU A 310 -20.09 -16.28 -7.83
N SER A 311 -20.55 -17.44 -7.35
CA SER A 311 -21.71 -18.16 -7.90
C SER A 311 -23.04 -17.44 -7.69
N ASP A 312 -23.10 -16.55 -6.71
CA ASP A 312 -24.31 -15.85 -6.32
C ASP A 312 -24.40 -14.45 -6.92
N VAL A 313 -23.34 -13.97 -7.57
CA VAL A 313 -23.33 -12.70 -8.29
C VAL A 313 -23.29 -12.97 -9.80
N ARG A 314 -24.28 -12.43 -10.52
CA ARG A 314 -24.38 -12.53 -11.99
C ARG A 314 -24.33 -11.14 -12.60
N LEU A 315 -23.40 -10.92 -13.52
CA LEU A 315 -23.33 -9.67 -14.27
C LEU A 315 -24.47 -9.60 -15.30
N LEU A 316 -25.06 -8.42 -15.41
CA LEU A 316 -26.04 -8.06 -16.45
C LEU A 316 -25.34 -7.28 -17.57
N ASP A 317 -26.07 -7.00 -18.66
CA ASP A 317 -25.54 -6.30 -19.82
C ASP A 317 -24.85 -4.98 -19.45
N GLY A 318 -23.63 -4.80 -19.95
CA GLY A 318 -22.81 -3.62 -19.68
C GLY A 318 -21.32 -3.85 -19.94
N PRO A 319 -20.45 -2.84 -19.74
CA PRO A 319 -19.03 -2.90 -20.10
C PRO A 319 -18.21 -3.98 -19.38
N PHE A 320 -18.66 -4.38 -18.18
CA PHE A 320 -18.02 -5.43 -17.39
C PHE A 320 -18.46 -6.83 -17.83
N LYS A 321 -19.73 -7.03 -18.19
CA LYS A 321 -20.19 -8.27 -18.80
C LYS A 321 -19.52 -8.53 -20.15
N ALA A 322 -19.43 -7.51 -21.00
CA ALA A 322 -18.69 -7.59 -22.26
C ALA A 322 -17.21 -7.96 -22.04
N GLY A 323 -16.56 -7.38 -21.02
CA GLY A 323 -15.19 -7.76 -20.64
C GLY A 323 -15.07 -9.21 -20.16
N GLN A 324 -16.05 -9.70 -19.39
CA GLN A 324 -16.13 -11.10 -18.96
C GLN A 324 -16.27 -12.04 -20.16
N GLU A 325 -17.11 -11.71 -21.14
CA GLU A 325 -17.32 -12.54 -22.35
C GLU A 325 -16.06 -12.63 -23.20
N ILE A 326 -15.37 -11.50 -23.42
CA ILE A 326 -14.06 -11.48 -24.09
C ILE A 326 -13.06 -12.39 -23.37
N ALA A 327 -13.04 -12.37 -22.03
CA ALA A 327 -12.15 -13.21 -21.24
C ALA A 327 -12.50 -14.70 -21.35
N VAL A 328 -13.78 -15.03 -21.27
CA VAL A 328 -14.29 -16.40 -21.46
C VAL A 328 -13.86 -16.95 -22.82
N ASP A 329 -14.07 -16.18 -23.90
CA ASP A 329 -13.68 -16.59 -25.24
C ASP A 329 -12.17 -16.75 -25.38
N TYR A 330 -11.39 -15.89 -24.72
CA TYR A 330 -9.94 -15.98 -24.70
C TYR A 330 -9.43 -17.24 -23.97
N LEU A 331 -9.98 -17.55 -22.79
CA LEU A 331 -9.60 -18.71 -21.99
C LEU A 331 -9.86 -20.04 -22.70
N LEU A 332 -10.90 -20.11 -23.54
CA LEU A 332 -11.23 -21.31 -24.30
C LEU A 332 -10.23 -21.62 -25.43
N ARG A 333 -9.37 -20.67 -25.82
CA ARG A 333 -8.33 -20.86 -26.84
C ARG A 333 -7.13 -21.67 -26.35
N PHE A 334 -6.95 -21.80 -25.04
CA PHE A 334 -5.84 -22.56 -24.47
C PHE A 334 -6.17 -24.05 -24.36
N GLU A 335 -5.18 -24.91 -24.45
CA GLU A 335 -5.34 -26.36 -24.41
C GLU A 335 -4.76 -26.93 -23.10
N PRO A 336 -5.57 -27.60 -22.26
CA PRO A 336 -5.10 -28.14 -20.98
C PRO A 336 -3.90 -29.08 -21.12
N ASP A 337 -3.91 -29.97 -22.11
CA ASP A 337 -2.82 -30.94 -22.32
C ASP A 337 -1.47 -30.29 -22.64
N ARG A 338 -1.47 -29.11 -23.27
CA ARG A 338 -0.24 -28.34 -23.57
C ARG A 338 0.34 -27.69 -22.32
N LEU A 339 -0.52 -27.14 -21.46
CA LEU A 339 -0.13 -26.61 -20.15
C LEU A 339 0.43 -27.73 -19.24
N LEU A 340 -0.17 -28.93 -19.31
CA LEU A 340 0.22 -30.08 -18.49
C LEU A 340 1.41 -30.88 -19.05
N ALA A 341 1.90 -30.57 -20.25
CA ALA A 341 2.94 -31.34 -20.93
C ALA A 341 4.22 -31.50 -20.08
N ASN A 342 4.70 -30.42 -19.47
CA ASN A 342 5.90 -30.47 -18.62
C ASN A 342 5.63 -31.12 -17.26
N PHE A 343 4.42 -31.01 -16.68
CA PHE A 343 4.08 -31.77 -15.47
C PHE A 343 4.19 -33.27 -15.71
N ARG A 344 3.67 -33.75 -16.86
CA ARG A 344 3.77 -35.16 -17.25
C ARG A 344 5.23 -35.57 -17.46
N LYS A 345 6.01 -34.75 -18.16
CA LYS A 345 7.45 -34.98 -18.37
C LYS A 345 8.22 -35.10 -17.06
N GLU A 346 8.05 -34.15 -16.14
CA GLU A 346 8.71 -34.16 -14.83
C GLU A 346 8.25 -35.34 -13.95
N ALA A 347 7.03 -35.85 -14.17
CA ALA A 347 6.51 -37.07 -13.54
C ALA A 347 6.99 -38.39 -14.21
N GLY A 348 7.78 -38.33 -15.29
CA GLY A 348 8.20 -39.52 -16.04
C GLY A 348 7.08 -40.14 -16.89
N LEU A 349 6.00 -39.40 -17.11
CA LEU A 349 4.88 -39.80 -17.97
C LEU A 349 5.04 -39.21 -19.37
N PRO A 350 4.54 -39.88 -20.43
CA PRO A 350 4.55 -39.32 -21.77
C PRO A 350 3.65 -38.08 -21.84
N ALA A 351 4.16 -36.98 -22.40
CA ALA A 351 3.38 -35.77 -22.67
C ALA A 351 2.25 -36.07 -23.68
N LYS A 352 1.09 -35.44 -23.49
CA LYS A 352 -0.10 -35.63 -24.35
C LYS A 352 -0.17 -34.63 -25.50
N ALA A 353 0.54 -33.52 -25.39
CA ALA A 353 0.63 -32.48 -26.41
C ALA A 353 1.99 -31.76 -26.31
N GLU A 354 2.30 -30.92 -27.32
CA GLU A 354 3.48 -30.07 -27.30
C GLU A 354 3.32 -28.94 -26.27
N HIS A 355 4.35 -28.73 -25.46
CA HIS A 355 4.33 -27.71 -24.42
C HIS A 355 4.22 -26.30 -25.01
N TYR A 356 3.71 -25.36 -24.22
CA TYR A 356 3.66 -23.95 -24.62
C TYR A 356 5.05 -23.30 -24.61
N GLY A 357 5.20 -22.23 -25.41
CA GLY A 357 6.41 -21.42 -25.50
C GLY A 357 6.51 -20.37 -24.39
N GLY A 358 7.09 -19.22 -24.69
CA GLY A 358 7.18 -18.10 -23.76
C GLY A 358 7.86 -18.49 -22.44
N TRP A 359 7.36 -17.97 -21.32
CA TRP A 359 7.88 -18.29 -19.98
C TRP A 359 7.58 -19.72 -19.53
N GLU A 360 6.56 -20.39 -20.09
CA GLU A 360 6.29 -21.80 -19.82
C GLU A 360 7.43 -22.71 -20.30
N SER A 361 8.13 -22.33 -21.37
CA SER A 361 9.34 -23.03 -21.84
C SER A 361 10.65 -22.67 -21.10
N GLN A 362 10.58 -21.81 -20.08
CA GLN A 362 11.72 -21.32 -19.29
C GLN A 362 11.69 -21.89 -17.85
N GLY A 363 12.50 -21.33 -16.95
CA GLY A 363 12.67 -21.82 -15.58
C GLY A 363 11.43 -21.71 -14.67
N VAL A 364 10.37 -21.01 -15.09
CA VAL A 364 9.15 -20.76 -14.31
C VAL A 364 7.96 -21.63 -14.75
N SER A 365 8.19 -22.64 -15.60
CA SER A 365 7.18 -23.55 -16.15
C SER A 365 6.18 -24.08 -15.12
N GLY A 366 4.89 -24.08 -15.48
CA GLY A 366 3.77 -24.49 -14.63
C GLY A 366 3.09 -23.36 -13.87
N HIS A 367 3.67 -22.16 -13.79
CA HIS A 367 3.04 -21.05 -13.07
C HIS A 367 1.76 -20.59 -13.76
N SER A 368 1.73 -20.53 -15.10
CA SER A 368 0.54 -20.13 -15.85
C SER A 368 -0.52 -21.23 -15.85
N THR A 369 -0.12 -22.49 -15.68
CA THR A 369 -1.05 -23.61 -15.48
C THR A 369 -1.86 -23.44 -14.21
N GLY A 370 -1.21 -23.01 -13.11
CA GLY A 370 -1.90 -22.68 -11.86
C GLY A 370 -2.91 -21.53 -12.03
N HIS A 371 -2.49 -20.44 -12.67
CA HIS A 371 -3.38 -19.32 -13.01
C HIS A 371 -4.56 -19.73 -13.91
N TYR A 372 -4.31 -20.55 -14.93
CA TYR A 372 -5.35 -21.03 -15.84
C TYR A 372 -6.37 -21.91 -15.12
N LEU A 373 -5.91 -22.74 -14.18
CA LEU A 373 -6.81 -23.55 -13.34
C LEU A 373 -7.69 -22.65 -12.44
N SER A 374 -7.11 -21.64 -11.78
CA SER A 374 -7.87 -20.62 -11.03
C SER A 374 -8.89 -19.92 -11.94
N ALA A 375 -8.47 -19.46 -13.12
CA ALA A 375 -9.34 -18.77 -14.06
C ALA A 375 -10.50 -19.65 -14.56
N CYS A 376 -10.28 -20.93 -14.84
CA CYS A 376 -11.36 -21.87 -15.17
C CYS A 376 -12.36 -22.01 -14.01
N ALA A 377 -11.85 -22.18 -12.78
CA ALA A 377 -12.71 -22.33 -11.60
C ALA A 377 -13.55 -21.07 -11.34
N ILE A 378 -12.94 -19.89 -11.47
CA ILE A 378 -13.59 -18.58 -11.36
C ILE A 378 -14.62 -18.39 -12.48
N ALA A 379 -14.26 -18.65 -13.73
CA ALA A 379 -15.17 -18.51 -14.88
C ALA A 379 -16.38 -19.44 -14.75
N TYR A 380 -16.19 -20.68 -14.29
CA TYR A 380 -17.30 -21.57 -13.97
C TYR A 380 -18.20 -20.98 -12.89
N ALA A 381 -17.64 -20.50 -11.77
CA ALA A 381 -18.44 -19.91 -10.71
C ALA A 381 -19.25 -18.71 -11.19
N THR A 382 -18.67 -17.80 -11.97
CA THR A 382 -19.32 -16.54 -12.38
C THR A 382 -20.26 -16.67 -13.58
N THR A 383 -20.14 -17.72 -14.39
CA THR A 383 -20.94 -17.88 -15.62
C THR A 383 -21.84 -19.12 -15.62
N GLY A 384 -21.47 -20.16 -14.86
CA GLY A 384 -22.10 -21.48 -14.94
C GLY A 384 -21.72 -22.29 -16.19
N ASP A 385 -20.74 -21.85 -16.98
CA ASP A 385 -20.31 -22.54 -18.20
C ASP A 385 -19.56 -23.85 -17.87
N ALA A 386 -20.20 -24.98 -18.16
CA ALA A 386 -19.69 -26.32 -17.88
C ALA A 386 -18.35 -26.64 -18.57
N ARG A 387 -18.01 -25.95 -19.68
CA ARG A 387 -16.72 -26.17 -20.37
C ARG A 387 -15.53 -25.87 -19.46
N PHE A 388 -15.65 -24.88 -18.57
CA PHE A 388 -14.59 -24.56 -17.62
C PHE A 388 -14.53 -25.54 -16.45
N LEU A 389 -15.68 -26.06 -16.01
CA LEU A 389 -15.73 -27.16 -15.03
C LEU A 389 -15.02 -28.40 -15.56
N ASP A 390 -15.30 -28.80 -16.80
CA ASP A 390 -14.67 -29.95 -17.44
C ASP A 390 -13.15 -29.77 -17.57
N ARG A 391 -12.69 -28.57 -17.96
CA ARG A 391 -11.26 -28.23 -18.04
C ARG A 391 -10.59 -28.29 -16.67
N ALA A 392 -11.17 -27.67 -15.64
CA ALA A 392 -10.62 -27.70 -14.29
C ALA A 392 -10.52 -29.14 -13.75
N ASN A 393 -11.58 -29.94 -13.90
CA ASN A 393 -11.60 -31.34 -13.48
C ASN A 393 -10.58 -32.20 -14.23
N THR A 394 -10.47 -32.00 -15.55
CA THR A 394 -9.48 -32.70 -16.37
C THR A 394 -8.06 -32.37 -15.91
N MET A 395 -7.75 -31.09 -15.69
CA MET A 395 -6.43 -30.67 -15.22
C MET A 395 -6.09 -31.26 -13.86
N VAL A 396 -7.02 -31.24 -12.91
CA VAL A 396 -6.83 -31.84 -11.58
C VAL A 396 -6.58 -33.36 -11.68
N THR A 397 -7.32 -34.05 -12.56
CA THR A 397 -7.14 -35.49 -12.79
C THR A 397 -5.73 -35.80 -13.30
N GLU A 398 -5.23 -35.00 -14.25
CA GLU A 398 -3.89 -35.16 -14.82
C GLU A 398 -2.78 -34.80 -13.82
N LEU A 399 -2.98 -33.75 -13.03
CA LEU A 399 -2.06 -33.38 -11.94
C LEU A 399 -1.98 -34.49 -10.88
N ALA A 400 -3.12 -35.08 -10.50
CA ALA A 400 -3.17 -36.21 -9.59
C ALA A 400 -2.41 -37.42 -10.15
N ALA A 401 -2.60 -37.75 -11.44
CA ALA A 401 -1.86 -38.83 -12.09
C ALA A 401 -0.34 -38.58 -12.11
N CYS A 402 0.09 -37.33 -12.32
CA CYS A 402 1.51 -36.95 -12.24
C CYS A 402 2.05 -37.08 -10.81
N GLN A 403 1.29 -36.62 -9.81
CA GLN A 403 1.66 -36.71 -8.39
C GLN A 403 1.76 -38.16 -7.92
N ASP A 404 0.83 -39.02 -8.35
CA ASP A 404 0.82 -40.44 -8.01
C ASP A 404 1.97 -41.20 -8.70
N ALA A 405 2.32 -40.86 -9.95
CA ALA A 405 3.48 -41.44 -10.65
C ALA A 405 4.81 -41.11 -9.96
N LEU A 406 4.91 -39.94 -9.32
CA LEU A 406 6.07 -39.54 -8.52
C LEU A 406 6.11 -40.22 -7.16
N GLY A 407 4.96 -40.47 -6.54
CA GLY A 407 4.84 -41.20 -5.28
C GLY A 407 5.36 -40.45 -4.03
N THR A 408 5.74 -39.17 -4.14
CA THR A 408 6.32 -38.37 -3.05
C THR A 408 5.40 -37.28 -2.51
N GLY A 409 4.22 -37.07 -3.12
CA GLY A 409 3.36 -35.91 -2.87
C GLY A 409 3.77 -34.65 -3.64
N TYR A 410 4.97 -34.60 -4.21
CA TYR A 410 5.40 -33.52 -5.10
C TYR A 410 4.71 -33.58 -6.47
N VAL A 411 4.35 -32.43 -7.03
CA VAL A 411 3.91 -32.28 -8.43
C VAL A 411 4.25 -30.87 -8.92
N ALA A 412 4.98 -30.78 -10.04
CA ALA A 412 5.41 -29.52 -10.64
C ALA A 412 5.82 -29.73 -12.11
N ALA A 413 5.86 -28.64 -12.87
CA ALA A 413 6.48 -28.58 -14.20
C ALA A 413 7.87 -27.92 -14.18
N ILE A 414 8.38 -27.58 -12.99
CA ILE A 414 9.61 -26.81 -12.80
C ILE A 414 10.82 -27.64 -13.24
N PRO A 415 11.58 -27.21 -14.26
CA PRO A 415 12.82 -27.88 -14.64
C PRO A 415 13.79 -27.91 -13.45
N ASP A 416 14.41 -29.06 -13.19
CA ASP A 416 15.31 -29.30 -12.05
C ASP A 416 14.70 -29.07 -10.64
N GLY A 417 13.38 -28.87 -10.53
CA GLY A 417 12.73 -28.53 -9.26
C GLY A 417 13.02 -29.54 -8.14
N LYS A 418 12.98 -30.85 -8.45
CA LYS A 418 13.29 -31.91 -7.48
C LYS A 418 14.70 -31.80 -6.90
N ARG A 419 15.69 -31.47 -7.75
CA ARG A 419 17.08 -31.27 -7.33
C ARG A 419 17.18 -30.08 -6.38
N VAL A 420 16.58 -28.96 -6.78
CA VAL A 420 16.60 -27.71 -6.01
C VAL A 420 15.97 -27.89 -4.64
N PHE A 421 14.79 -28.50 -4.54
CA PHE A 421 14.14 -28.71 -3.25
C PHE A 421 14.87 -29.75 -2.38
N ALA A 422 15.53 -30.75 -2.97
CA ALA A 422 16.39 -31.67 -2.22
C ALA A 422 17.64 -30.96 -1.64
N GLU A 423 18.28 -30.07 -2.40
CA GLU A 423 19.38 -29.24 -1.90
C GLU A 423 18.92 -28.33 -0.75
N VAL A 424 17.76 -27.69 -0.91
CA VAL A 424 17.14 -26.85 0.13
C VAL A 424 16.85 -27.67 1.39
N ALA A 425 16.24 -28.85 1.27
CA ALA A 425 15.96 -29.73 2.40
C ALA A 425 17.24 -30.18 3.14
N ALA A 426 18.36 -30.28 2.44
CA ALA A 426 19.68 -30.56 3.01
C ALA A 426 20.37 -29.32 3.63
N GLY A 427 19.71 -28.15 3.63
CA GLY A 427 20.26 -26.90 4.15
C GLY A 427 21.25 -26.19 3.21
N ASN A 428 21.41 -26.66 1.97
CA ASN A 428 22.24 -26.02 0.97
C ASN A 428 21.42 -24.97 0.22
N ILE A 429 21.45 -23.72 0.69
CA ILE A 429 20.58 -22.64 0.20
C ILE A 429 21.44 -21.53 -0.41
N ARG A 430 21.21 -21.25 -1.70
CA ARG A 430 21.79 -20.14 -2.46
C ARG A 430 20.63 -19.36 -3.06
N SER A 431 20.38 -18.17 -2.53
CA SER A 431 19.15 -17.43 -2.83
C SER A 431 19.46 -15.96 -3.08
N SER A 432 18.90 -15.40 -4.15
CA SER A 432 19.04 -13.98 -4.47
C SER A 432 17.90 -13.52 -5.39
N GLY A 433 17.02 -12.64 -4.88
CA GLY A 433 15.97 -12.00 -5.68
C GLY A 433 14.95 -12.98 -6.26
N PHE A 434 15.22 -13.45 -7.48
CA PHE A 434 14.37 -14.38 -8.22
C PHE A 434 14.97 -15.79 -8.36
N ASP A 435 16.16 -16.03 -7.84
CA ASP A 435 16.86 -17.31 -7.93
C ASP A 435 16.84 -18.05 -6.59
N LEU A 436 16.47 -19.33 -6.62
CA LEU A 436 16.71 -20.30 -5.56
C LEU A 436 17.46 -21.50 -6.12
N ASN A 437 18.73 -21.62 -5.77
CA ASN A 437 19.65 -22.68 -6.18
C ASN A 437 19.72 -22.89 -7.71
N GLY A 438 19.65 -21.81 -8.49
CA GLY A 438 19.67 -21.86 -9.96
C GLY A 438 18.28 -22.03 -10.59
N CYS A 439 17.21 -22.08 -9.80
CA CYS A 439 15.84 -22.15 -10.30
C CYS A 439 15.13 -20.80 -10.15
N TRP A 440 14.39 -20.42 -11.18
CA TRP A 440 13.63 -19.19 -11.21
C TRP A 440 12.35 -19.33 -10.36
N VAL A 441 12.31 -18.64 -9.23
CA VAL A 441 11.16 -18.49 -8.30
C VAL A 441 10.31 -19.76 -8.05
N PRO A 442 10.91 -20.92 -7.69
CA PRO A 442 10.18 -22.19 -7.62
C PRO A 442 9.02 -22.19 -6.60
N ASN A 443 9.14 -21.46 -5.48
CA ASN A 443 8.06 -21.32 -4.50
C ASN A 443 6.89 -20.47 -5.04
N TYR A 444 7.15 -19.45 -5.86
CA TYR A 444 6.10 -18.68 -6.53
C TYR A 444 5.31 -19.57 -7.51
N THR A 445 6.01 -20.42 -8.26
CA THR A 445 5.39 -21.34 -9.22
C THR A 445 4.47 -22.34 -8.53
N LEU A 446 4.95 -22.95 -7.44
CA LEU A 446 4.12 -23.88 -6.64
C LEU A 446 2.98 -23.17 -5.91
N HIS A 447 3.16 -21.91 -5.50
CA HIS A 447 2.05 -21.09 -5.00
C HIS A 447 0.92 -20.98 -6.04
N LYS A 448 1.22 -20.72 -7.32
CA LYS A 448 0.16 -20.64 -8.35
C LYS A 448 -0.57 -21.96 -8.53
N LEU A 449 0.15 -23.08 -8.51
CA LEU A 449 -0.47 -24.39 -8.58
C LEU A 449 -1.41 -24.64 -7.39
N LEU A 450 -0.95 -24.36 -6.16
CA LEU A 450 -1.75 -24.51 -4.95
C LEU A 450 -2.98 -23.59 -4.95
N ALA A 451 -2.84 -22.36 -5.45
CA ALA A 451 -3.97 -21.44 -5.61
C ALA A 451 -5.01 -21.98 -6.61
N GLY A 452 -4.56 -22.48 -7.77
CA GLY A 452 -5.43 -23.14 -8.75
C GLY A 452 -6.17 -24.35 -8.18
N LEU A 453 -5.48 -25.21 -7.43
CA LEU A 453 -6.09 -26.37 -6.79
C LEU A 453 -7.09 -25.97 -5.69
N ARG A 454 -6.77 -24.94 -4.90
CA ARG A 454 -7.69 -24.34 -3.90
C ARG A 454 -8.96 -23.84 -4.58
N ASP A 455 -8.81 -23.11 -5.69
CA ASP A 455 -9.95 -22.52 -6.39
C ASP A 455 -10.80 -23.60 -7.06
N ALA A 456 -10.18 -24.64 -7.65
CA ALA A 456 -10.90 -25.82 -8.16
C ALA A 456 -11.66 -26.56 -7.05
N TYR A 457 -11.10 -26.67 -5.85
CA TYR A 457 -11.82 -27.23 -4.71
C TYR A 457 -13.01 -26.36 -4.30
N ARG A 458 -12.77 -25.07 -4.04
CA ARG A 458 -13.78 -24.15 -3.47
C ARG A 458 -14.88 -23.77 -4.46
N LEU A 459 -14.55 -23.59 -5.74
CA LEU A 459 -15.46 -23.04 -6.74
C LEU A 459 -16.07 -24.11 -7.67
N CYS A 460 -15.39 -25.24 -7.85
CA CYS A 460 -15.90 -26.37 -8.64
C CYS A 460 -16.35 -27.57 -7.80
N GLY A 461 -16.14 -27.54 -6.48
CA GLY A 461 -16.44 -28.68 -5.61
C GLY A 461 -15.53 -29.89 -5.84
N ASN A 462 -14.33 -29.69 -6.40
CA ASN A 462 -13.44 -30.78 -6.76
C ASN A 462 -12.64 -31.29 -5.54
N ALA A 463 -13.11 -32.35 -4.90
CA ALA A 463 -12.45 -32.95 -3.74
C ALA A 463 -11.07 -33.57 -4.05
N GLN A 464 -10.81 -33.99 -5.30
CA GLN A 464 -9.50 -34.49 -5.71
C GLN A 464 -8.46 -33.35 -5.72
N ALA A 465 -8.87 -32.12 -6.06
CA ALA A 465 -7.99 -30.96 -6.00
C ALA A 465 -7.49 -30.71 -4.58
N LEU A 466 -8.38 -30.78 -3.58
CA LEU A 466 -8.00 -30.71 -2.16
C LEU A 466 -7.02 -31.83 -1.78
N ALA A 467 -7.24 -33.06 -2.25
CA ALA A 467 -6.34 -34.18 -1.98
C ALA A 467 -4.93 -33.96 -2.57
N VAL A 468 -4.85 -33.44 -3.80
CA VAL A 468 -3.57 -33.08 -4.44
C VAL A 468 -2.86 -31.97 -3.67
N SER A 469 -3.59 -30.90 -3.29
CA SER A 469 -3.06 -29.80 -2.47
C SER A 469 -2.51 -30.28 -1.13
N ARG A 470 -3.22 -31.17 -0.43
CA ARG A 470 -2.78 -31.72 0.86
C ARG A 470 -1.49 -32.50 0.72
N LYS A 471 -1.41 -33.43 -0.25
CA LYS A 471 -0.20 -34.20 -0.53
C LYS A 471 1.00 -33.29 -0.85
N LEU A 472 0.77 -32.21 -1.61
CA LEU A 472 1.82 -31.25 -1.93
C LEU A 472 2.24 -30.41 -0.72
N ALA A 473 1.29 -30.03 0.14
CA ALA A 473 1.57 -29.30 1.38
C ALA A 473 2.30 -30.18 2.42
N ASP A 474 1.93 -31.46 2.54
CA ASP A 474 2.62 -32.43 3.39
C ASP A 474 4.07 -32.63 2.91
N TRP A 475 4.29 -32.73 1.59
CA TRP A 475 5.64 -32.73 1.00
C TRP A 475 6.42 -31.44 1.30
N TYR A 476 5.76 -30.28 1.29
CA TYR A 476 6.37 -29.01 1.70
C TYR A 476 6.79 -29.05 3.17
N GLU A 477 5.91 -29.50 4.07
CA GLU A 477 6.24 -29.65 5.48
C GLU A 477 7.52 -30.50 5.65
N GLU A 478 7.58 -31.66 5.00
CA GLU A 478 8.75 -32.54 5.04
C GLU A 478 10.03 -31.89 4.49
N THR A 479 9.91 -31.14 3.39
CA THR A 479 11.03 -30.46 2.72
C THR A 479 11.65 -29.39 3.61
N PHE A 480 10.83 -28.63 4.33
CA PHE A 480 11.30 -27.49 5.10
C PHE A 480 11.49 -27.79 6.59
N GLN A 481 10.93 -28.88 7.15
CA GLN A 481 10.86 -29.15 8.60
C GLN A 481 12.20 -28.98 9.35
N ASN A 482 13.32 -29.41 8.75
CA ASN A 482 14.64 -29.43 9.40
C ASN A 482 15.44 -28.12 9.26
N LEU A 483 14.91 -27.11 8.55
CA LEU A 483 15.59 -25.83 8.40
C LEU A 483 15.42 -24.95 9.63
N THR A 484 16.50 -24.27 10.02
CA THR A 484 16.44 -23.22 11.05
C THR A 484 15.67 -22.00 10.53
N ASP A 485 15.29 -21.11 11.45
CA ASP A 485 14.66 -19.84 11.10
C ASP A 485 15.53 -19.01 10.14
N GLU A 486 16.84 -18.97 10.36
CA GLU A 486 17.79 -18.23 9.51
C GLU A 486 17.87 -18.83 8.11
N GLN A 487 17.89 -20.16 8.00
CA GLN A 487 17.85 -20.86 6.72
C GLN A 487 16.53 -20.61 6.00
N MET A 488 15.41 -20.61 6.73
CA MET A 488 14.13 -20.20 6.15
C MET A 488 14.18 -18.76 5.63
N GLN A 489 14.78 -17.81 6.36
CA GLN A 489 14.93 -16.45 5.84
C GLN A 489 15.80 -16.39 4.57
N GLN A 490 16.81 -17.25 4.43
CA GLN A 490 17.58 -17.37 3.17
C GLN A 490 16.70 -17.87 2.02
N VAL A 491 15.86 -18.88 2.25
CA VAL A 491 14.88 -19.34 1.23
C VAL A 491 13.93 -18.20 0.84
N LEU A 492 13.43 -17.45 1.81
CA LEU A 492 12.46 -16.38 1.60
C LEU A 492 13.05 -15.12 0.95
N ALA A 493 14.38 -15.03 0.83
CA ALA A 493 15.03 -14.00 0.02
C ALA A 493 14.70 -14.13 -1.47
N ALA A 494 14.38 -15.34 -1.95
CA ALA A 494 13.84 -15.58 -3.28
C ALA A 494 12.31 -15.37 -3.25
N GLU A 495 11.76 -14.80 -4.33
CA GLU A 495 10.31 -14.63 -4.45
C GLU A 495 9.55 -15.96 -4.30
N HIS A 496 8.50 -15.92 -3.48
CA HIS A 496 7.68 -17.08 -3.11
C HIS A 496 6.17 -16.81 -3.22
N GLY A 497 5.78 -15.67 -3.82
CA GLY A 497 4.38 -15.26 -3.94
C GLY A 497 3.61 -15.32 -2.60
N GLY A 498 2.32 -15.66 -2.68
CA GLY A 498 1.42 -15.82 -1.54
C GLY A 498 1.37 -17.26 -1.05
N ILE A 499 2.51 -17.95 -0.97
CA ILE A 499 2.50 -19.35 -0.50
C ILE A 499 2.00 -19.48 0.95
N ASN A 500 2.22 -18.44 1.75
CA ASN A 500 1.64 -18.30 3.09
C ASN A 500 0.10 -18.21 3.06
N GLU A 501 -0.50 -17.53 2.07
CA GLU A 501 -1.97 -17.45 1.86
C GLU A 501 -2.57 -18.85 1.63
N VAL A 502 -2.04 -19.62 0.67
CA VAL A 502 -2.61 -20.93 0.31
C VAL A 502 -2.49 -21.96 1.43
N PHE A 503 -1.47 -21.90 2.28
CA PHE A 503 -1.38 -22.76 3.46
C PHE A 503 -2.34 -22.33 4.59
N ALA A 504 -2.55 -21.03 4.79
CA ALA A 504 -3.57 -20.54 5.70
C ALA A 504 -4.97 -20.98 5.24
N ASP A 505 -5.24 -20.89 3.94
CA ASP A 505 -6.46 -21.39 3.33
C ASP A 505 -6.63 -22.90 3.47
N LEU A 506 -5.56 -23.67 3.27
CA LEU A 506 -5.60 -25.12 3.44
C LEU A 506 -5.92 -25.52 4.89
N ASN A 507 -5.41 -24.77 5.88
CA ASN A 507 -5.84 -24.92 7.28
C ASN A 507 -7.34 -24.65 7.44
N ALA A 508 -7.88 -23.60 6.82
CA ALA A 508 -9.32 -23.32 6.88
C ALA A 508 -10.16 -24.45 6.26
N ASP A 509 -9.69 -25.02 5.15
CA ASP A 509 -10.40 -26.05 4.39
C ASP A 509 -10.34 -27.44 5.05
N THR A 510 -9.23 -27.76 5.72
CA THR A 510 -8.97 -29.10 6.31
C THR A 510 -9.14 -29.14 7.82
N ARG A 511 -9.05 -27.98 8.48
CA ARG A 511 -8.91 -27.84 9.94
C ARG A 511 -7.68 -28.54 10.52
N ASP A 512 -6.67 -28.80 9.70
CA ASP A 512 -5.39 -29.33 10.15
C ASP A 512 -4.44 -28.15 10.48
N PRO A 513 -4.10 -27.95 11.76
CA PRO A 513 -3.31 -26.81 12.22
C PRO A 513 -1.88 -26.79 11.69
N ARG A 514 -1.36 -27.94 11.23
CA ARG A 514 -0.02 -28.04 10.64
C ARG A 514 0.13 -27.06 9.48
N TYR A 515 -0.93 -26.85 8.69
CA TYR A 515 -0.89 -25.93 7.56
C TYR A 515 -0.86 -24.46 7.98
N LEU A 516 -1.46 -24.08 9.12
CA LEU A 516 -1.30 -22.73 9.67
C LEU A 516 0.13 -22.53 10.23
N ALA A 517 0.72 -23.56 10.84
CA ALA A 517 2.12 -23.54 11.24
C ALA A 517 3.06 -23.43 10.02
N LEU A 518 2.77 -24.15 8.95
CA LEU A 518 3.50 -24.05 7.68
C LEU A 518 3.37 -22.65 7.07
N SER A 519 2.17 -22.06 7.06
CA SER A 519 1.96 -20.66 6.65
C SER A 519 2.85 -19.68 7.43
N ARG A 520 2.96 -19.85 8.75
CA ARG A 520 3.83 -19.03 9.63
C ARG A 520 5.32 -19.22 9.33
N LYS A 521 5.73 -20.38 8.81
CA LYS A 521 7.12 -20.64 8.41
C LYS A 521 7.54 -19.79 7.21
N PHE A 522 6.59 -19.41 6.36
CA PHE A 522 6.81 -18.49 5.23
C PHE A 522 6.62 -17.01 5.63
N HIS A 523 7.11 -16.63 6.79
CA HIS A 523 7.12 -15.24 7.28
C HIS A 523 8.47 -14.57 6.99
N HIS A 524 8.53 -13.75 5.93
CA HIS A 524 9.74 -13.04 5.52
C HIS A 524 9.98 -11.81 6.42
N ARG A 525 10.74 -12.00 7.51
CA ARG A 525 10.95 -11.01 8.58
C ARG A 525 11.48 -9.68 8.07
N ALA A 526 12.47 -9.71 7.17
CA ALA A 526 13.10 -8.51 6.60
C ALA A 526 12.13 -7.58 5.84
N ILE A 527 10.95 -8.08 5.46
CA ILE A 527 9.91 -7.30 4.79
C ILE A 527 8.74 -7.04 5.74
N LEU A 528 8.23 -8.10 6.39
CA LEU A 528 6.95 -8.04 7.09
C LEU A 528 7.04 -7.38 8.48
N GLU A 529 8.17 -7.53 9.19
CA GLU A 529 8.32 -6.93 10.53
C GLU A 529 8.45 -5.40 10.49
N PRO A 530 9.25 -4.78 9.60
CA PRO A 530 9.27 -3.33 9.47
C PRO A 530 7.90 -2.74 9.11
N LEU A 531 7.15 -3.39 8.21
CA LEU A 531 5.80 -2.97 7.84
C LEU A 531 4.83 -3.07 9.03
N ALA A 532 4.91 -4.14 9.83
CA ALA A 532 4.13 -4.28 11.07
C ALA A 532 4.47 -3.19 12.11
N GLN A 533 5.69 -2.64 12.05
CA GLN A 533 6.17 -1.56 12.91
C GLN A 533 5.89 -0.16 12.32
N GLY A 534 5.15 -0.05 11.21
CA GLY A 534 4.83 1.22 10.57
C GLY A 534 6.00 1.88 9.83
N GLN A 535 6.96 1.10 9.36
CA GLN A 535 8.12 1.59 8.59
C GLN A 535 7.91 1.32 7.09
N ASP A 536 7.86 2.38 6.29
CA ASP A 536 7.82 2.27 4.83
C ASP A 536 9.22 1.93 4.28
N ILE A 537 9.43 0.66 3.97
CA ILE A 537 10.66 0.11 3.38
C ILE A 537 10.50 -0.25 1.89
N LEU A 538 9.42 0.22 1.26
CA LEU A 538 9.03 -0.17 -0.09
C LEU A 538 9.95 0.37 -1.20
N PRO A 539 10.54 1.59 -1.13
CA PRO A 539 11.37 2.12 -2.20
C PRO A 539 12.46 1.13 -2.64
N GLY A 540 12.55 0.88 -3.96
CA GLY A 540 13.50 -0.04 -4.56
C GLY A 540 13.15 -1.53 -4.43
N LYS A 541 12.04 -1.90 -3.78
CA LYS A 541 11.56 -3.29 -3.73
C LYS A 541 10.72 -3.62 -4.96
N HIS A 542 10.89 -4.83 -5.49
CA HIS A 542 10.00 -5.38 -6.51
C HIS A 542 8.58 -5.52 -5.92
N ALA A 543 7.60 -4.85 -6.51
CA ALA A 543 6.30 -4.62 -5.91
C ALA A 543 5.47 -5.91 -5.79
N ASN A 544 5.31 -6.63 -6.90
CA ASN A 544 4.46 -7.83 -6.95
C ASN A 544 4.92 -8.96 -6.02
N THR A 545 6.22 -8.98 -5.67
CA THR A 545 6.73 -9.96 -4.71
C THR A 545 6.24 -9.69 -3.29
N GLN A 546 5.98 -8.42 -2.95
CA GLN A 546 5.63 -8.07 -1.57
C GLN A 546 4.14 -8.26 -1.31
N ILE A 547 3.27 -7.79 -2.22
CA ILE A 547 1.81 -7.72 -1.99
C ILE A 547 1.21 -9.09 -1.61
N PRO A 548 1.52 -10.22 -2.28
CA PRO A 548 0.99 -11.53 -1.90
C PRO A 548 1.39 -12.00 -0.50
N LYS A 549 2.56 -11.58 0.01
CA LYS A 549 2.97 -11.89 1.38
C LYS A 549 1.99 -11.26 2.38
N LEU A 550 1.58 -10.02 2.11
CA LEU A 550 0.62 -9.28 2.94
C LEU A 550 -0.80 -9.82 2.82
N ILE A 551 -1.20 -10.34 1.65
CA ILE A 551 -2.47 -11.08 1.52
C ILE A 551 -2.44 -12.32 2.43
N GLY A 552 -1.32 -13.04 2.47
CA GLY A 552 -1.16 -14.16 3.39
C GLY A 552 -1.19 -13.76 4.88
N LEU A 553 -0.67 -12.58 5.23
CA LEU A 553 -0.83 -12.04 6.59
C LEU A 553 -2.29 -11.69 6.90
N ALA A 554 -2.98 -11.01 5.98
CA ALA A 554 -4.39 -10.72 6.10
C ALA A 554 -5.21 -12.00 6.36
N ARG A 555 -4.93 -13.07 5.61
CA ARG A 555 -5.59 -14.36 5.80
C ARG A 555 -5.26 -15.02 7.14
N ARG A 556 -4.01 -14.91 7.60
CA ARG A 556 -3.60 -15.42 8.92
C ARG A 556 -4.30 -14.67 10.05
N PHE A 557 -4.42 -13.35 9.96
CA PHE A 557 -5.17 -12.54 10.94
C PHE A 557 -6.63 -12.99 11.04
N GLU A 558 -7.31 -13.21 9.91
CA GLU A 558 -8.69 -13.69 9.91
C GLU A 558 -8.87 -15.03 10.63
N LEU A 559 -7.89 -15.91 10.49
CA LEU A 559 -7.96 -17.26 11.06
C LEU A 559 -7.47 -17.34 12.52
N ALA A 560 -6.55 -16.47 12.91
CA ALA A 560 -5.82 -16.60 14.18
C ALA A 560 -5.83 -15.35 15.08
N GLY A 561 -6.34 -14.21 14.61
CA GLY A 561 -6.40 -12.97 15.37
C GLY A 561 -5.06 -12.31 15.66
N ASP A 562 -4.04 -12.52 14.81
CA ASP A 562 -2.71 -11.93 14.98
C ASP A 562 -2.68 -10.43 14.58
N ASP A 563 -2.73 -9.53 15.57
CA ASP A 563 -2.75 -8.09 15.33
C ASP A 563 -1.51 -7.56 14.61
N ARG A 564 -0.36 -8.26 14.67
CA ARG A 564 0.83 -7.85 13.90
C ARG A 564 0.65 -8.10 12.41
N ASP A 565 0.02 -9.23 12.07
CA ASP A 565 -0.32 -9.56 10.69
C ASP A 565 -1.31 -8.53 10.13
N ARG A 566 -2.32 -8.12 10.93
CA ARG A 566 -3.24 -7.03 10.59
C ARG A 566 -2.53 -5.70 10.40
N ALA A 567 -1.71 -5.28 11.36
CA ALA A 567 -1.02 -3.99 11.32
C ALA A 567 -0.13 -3.86 10.08
N ALA A 568 0.60 -4.92 9.71
CA ALA A 568 1.41 -4.94 8.50
C ALA A 568 0.55 -4.79 7.22
N ALA A 569 -0.59 -5.49 7.15
CA ALA A 569 -1.48 -5.44 6.00
C ALA A 569 -2.16 -4.07 5.84
N GLU A 570 -2.69 -3.50 6.93
CA GLU A 570 -3.30 -2.15 6.95
C GLU A 570 -2.27 -1.08 6.58
N PHE A 571 -1.09 -1.10 7.20
CA PHE A 571 -0.03 -0.13 6.94
C PHE A 571 0.48 -0.22 5.49
N PHE A 572 0.73 -1.43 4.99
CA PHE A 572 1.17 -1.62 3.60
C PHE A 572 0.14 -1.08 2.61
N TRP A 573 -1.14 -1.42 2.80
CA TRP A 573 -2.20 -0.97 1.91
C TRP A 573 -2.30 0.56 1.89
N GLU A 574 -2.33 1.18 3.07
CA GLU A 574 -2.42 2.63 3.23
C GLU A 574 -1.25 3.34 2.54
N ARG A 575 0.00 2.88 2.76
CA ARG A 575 1.17 3.42 2.07
C ARG A 575 1.04 3.31 0.56
N VAL A 576 0.73 2.12 0.04
CA VAL A 576 0.68 1.91 -1.41
C VAL A 576 -0.42 2.73 -2.07
N VAL A 577 -1.63 2.74 -1.50
CA VAL A 577 -2.80 3.42 -2.05
C VAL A 577 -2.62 4.93 -2.05
N HIS A 578 -2.13 5.51 -0.96
CA HIS A 578 -2.09 6.97 -0.81
C HIS A 578 -0.78 7.62 -1.24
N HIS A 579 0.34 6.88 -1.24
CA HIS A 579 1.66 7.47 -1.49
C HIS A 579 2.42 6.90 -2.69
N HIS A 580 2.08 5.69 -3.15
CA HIS A 580 2.80 5.04 -4.27
C HIS A 580 1.97 4.87 -5.55
N SER A 581 0.67 5.20 -5.51
CA SER A 581 -0.26 4.96 -6.62
C SER A 581 -0.48 6.19 -7.50
N TYR A 582 -0.53 5.95 -8.82
CA TYR A 582 -0.94 6.91 -9.84
C TYR A 582 -2.47 7.01 -9.92
N VAL A 583 -2.97 7.95 -10.72
CA VAL A 583 -4.42 8.21 -10.91
C VAL A 583 -5.22 7.02 -11.45
N THR A 584 -4.55 6.02 -12.05
CA THR A 584 -5.17 4.75 -12.47
C THR A 584 -5.47 3.81 -11.29
N GLY A 585 -4.88 4.04 -10.11
CA GLY A 585 -4.80 3.09 -9.01
C GLY A 585 -3.62 2.11 -9.11
N GLY A 586 -2.88 2.12 -10.23
CA GLY A 586 -1.64 1.37 -10.37
C GLY A 586 -0.45 2.08 -9.72
N HIS A 587 0.62 1.34 -9.47
CA HIS A 587 1.84 1.80 -8.80
C HIS A 587 3.04 1.07 -9.40
N CYS A 588 4.26 1.52 -9.06
CA CYS A 588 5.56 1.06 -9.58
C CYS A 588 5.94 1.58 -10.97
N ASP A 589 7.25 1.54 -11.24
CA ASP A 589 7.84 1.72 -12.56
C ASP A 589 8.98 0.70 -12.71
N TYR A 590 9.05 0.01 -13.85
CA TYR A 590 9.88 -1.19 -14.03
C TYR A 590 9.67 -2.22 -12.92
N GLU A 591 8.41 -2.47 -12.51
CA GLU A 591 8.01 -3.43 -11.46
C GLU A 591 8.46 -3.06 -10.03
N HIS A 592 9.16 -1.95 -9.84
CA HIS A 592 9.73 -1.57 -8.53
C HIS A 592 9.08 -0.30 -7.98
N PHE A 593 8.85 -0.27 -6.67
CA PHE A 593 8.41 0.92 -5.96
C PHE A 593 9.46 2.03 -6.03
N GLY A 594 9.00 3.27 -6.18
CA GLY A 594 9.81 4.47 -6.04
C GLY A 594 9.76 5.03 -4.62
N GLU A 595 10.29 6.23 -4.44
CA GLU A 595 10.05 6.99 -3.21
C GLU A 595 8.57 7.40 -3.11
N PRO A 596 7.96 7.40 -1.91
CA PRO A 596 6.58 7.83 -1.72
C PRO A 596 6.41 9.28 -2.18
N ASP A 597 5.27 9.57 -2.81
CA ASP A 597 4.89 10.88 -3.33
C ASP A 597 5.86 11.44 -4.41
N LYS A 598 6.75 10.62 -4.98
CA LYS A 598 7.71 10.98 -6.05
C LYS A 598 7.42 10.24 -7.36
N LEU A 599 6.29 10.58 -7.98
CA LEU A 599 5.74 9.87 -9.12
C LEU A 599 6.01 10.55 -10.47
N ASN A 600 6.23 11.87 -10.48
CA ASN A 600 6.29 12.68 -11.71
C ASN A 600 7.36 12.24 -12.71
N ASP A 601 8.55 11.90 -12.22
CA ASP A 601 9.72 11.57 -13.05
C ASP A 601 9.85 10.07 -13.35
N ARG A 602 8.82 9.28 -13.00
CA ARG A 602 8.76 7.82 -13.19
C ARG A 602 7.69 7.38 -14.19
N LEU A 603 7.32 8.28 -15.12
CA LEU A 603 6.39 7.99 -16.21
C LEU A 603 7.12 7.39 -17.41
N SER A 604 7.01 6.09 -17.58
CA SER A 604 7.73 5.29 -18.57
C SER A 604 6.80 4.31 -19.33
N PRO A 605 7.30 3.60 -20.38
CA PRO A 605 6.59 2.49 -20.99
C PRO A 605 6.26 1.36 -20.01
N PHE A 606 7.02 1.26 -18.92
CA PHE A 606 6.99 0.17 -17.94
C PHE A 606 6.34 0.57 -16.61
N THR A 607 5.54 1.64 -16.63
CA THR A 607 4.82 2.12 -15.46
C THR A 607 3.60 1.23 -15.18
N THR A 608 3.35 0.98 -13.89
CA THR A 608 2.20 0.22 -13.38
C THR A 608 2.00 -1.18 -13.97
N GLU A 609 2.67 -2.17 -13.38
CA GLU A 609 2.44 -3.59 -13.67
C GLU A 609 1.03 -4.05 -13.24
N THR A 610 0.37 -4.84 -14.07
CA THR A 610 -1.02 -5.29 -13.86
C THR A 610 -1.17 -6.27 -12.70
N CYS A 611 -0.20 -7.17 -12.46
CA CYS A 611 -0.23 -8.09 -11.32
C CYS A 611 -0.30 -7.38 -9.97
N ASN A 612 0.37 -6.23 -9.86
CA ASN A 612 0.38 -5.43 -8.65
C ASN A 612 -1.04 -4.98 -8.28
N VAL A 613 -1.78 -4.50 -9.28
CA VAL A 613 -3.15 -4.04 -9.09
C VAL A 613 -4.09 -5.20 -8.79
N TYR A 614 -3.94 -6.34 -9.49
CA TYR A 614 -4.70 -7.56 -9.17
C TYR A 614 -4.52 -7.96 -7.69
N ASN A 615 -3.28 -7.98 -7.19
CA ASN A 615 -2.99 -8.36 -5.80
C ASN A 615 -3.44 -7.29 -4.80
N MET A 616 -3.32 -6.00 -5.14
CA MET A 616 -3.84 -4.93 -4.29
C MET A 616 -5.36 -4.99 -4.17
N LEU A 617 -6.09 -5.37 -5.23
CA LEU A 617 -7.54 -5.58 -5.15
C LEU A 617 -7.92 -6.75 -4.23
N LYS A 618 -7.15 -7.85 -4.25
CA LYS A 618 -7.32 -8.94 -3.28
C LYS A 618 -7.12 -8.46 -1.84
N LEU A 619 -6.04 -7.72 -1.58
CA LEU A 619 -5.76 -7.17 -0.25
C LEU A 619 -6.87 -6.18 0.20
N THR A 620 -7.32 -5.32 -0.72
CA THR A 620 -8.41 -4.36 -0.49
C THR A 620 -9.70 -5.06 -0.04
N ALA A 621 -10.03 -6.22 -0.63
CA ALA A 621 -11.21 -6.99 -0.23
C ALA A 621 -11.12 -7.54 1.21
N HIS A 622 -9.93 -7.97 1.66
CA HIS A 622 -9.71 -8.36 3.06
C HIS A 622 -9.93 -7.19 4.02
N LEU A 623 -9.30 -6.04 3.73
CA LEU A 623 -9.43 -4.84 4.56
C LEU A 623 -10.88 -4.37 4.64
N PHE A 624 -11.60 -4.38 3.51
CA PHE A 624 -13.02 -4.06 3.48
C PHE A 624 -13.83 -5.00 4.38
N GLY A 625 -13.51 -6.30 4.36
CA GLY A 625 -14.18 -7.28 5.21
C GLY A 625 -13.93 -7.07 6.71
N TRP A 626 -12.80 -6.48 7.08
CA TRP A 626 -12.49 -6.11 8.48
C TRP A 626 -13.24 -4.86 8.89
N LYS A 627 -13.19 -3.84 8.03
CA LYS A 627 -13.78 -2.53 8.25
C LYS A 627 -14.32 -2.00 6.91
N PRO A 628 -15.65 -2.06 6.67
CA PRO A 628 -16.25 -1.73 5.38
C PRO A 628 -16.33 -0.22 5.18
N GLU A 629 -15.18 0.39 4.91
CA GLU A 629 -15.05 1.82 4.68
C GLU A 629 -15.18 2.19 3.21
N ALA A 630 -15.69 3.39 2.95
CA ALA A 630 -15.96 3.85 1.59
C ALA A 630 -14.68 4.18 0.81
N ASP A 631 -13.60 4.59 1.48
CA ASP A 631 -12.30 4.88 0.88
C ASP A 631 -11.61 3.62 0.34
N VAL A 632 -11.76 2.49 1.05
CA VAL A 632 -11.32 1.16 0.61
C VAL A 632 -12.08 0.76 -0.67
N ALA A 633 -13.41 0.96 -0.69
CA ALA A 633 -14.23 0.71 -1.88
C ALA A 633 -13.95 1.71 -3.03
N ASP A 634 -13.61 2.97 -2.72
CA ASP A 634 -13.22 3.99 -3.71
C ASP A 634 -11.90 3.61 -4.41
N PHE A 635 -10.91 3.10 -3.68
CA PHE A 635 -9.69 2.57 -4.29
C PHE A 635 -10.01 1.36 -5.18
N TYR A 636 -10.86 0.44 -4.71
CA TYR A 636 -11.29 -0.71 -5.51
C TYR A 636 -11.92 -0.26 -6.83
N GLU A 637 -12.87 0.69 -6.80
CA GLU A 637 -13.50 1.27 -7.99
C GLU A 637 -12.47 1.87 -8.94
N ARG A 638 -11.57 2.73 -8.42
CA ARG A 638 -10.55 3.40 -9.23
C ARG A 638 -9.65 2.39 -9.95
N ALA A 639 -9.07 1.46 -9.21
CA ALA A 639 -8.14 0.46 -9.73
C ALA A 639 -8.83 -0.53 -10.69
N LEU A 640 -10.05 -0.96 -10.38
CA LEU A 640 -10.81 -1.84 -11.25
C LEU A 640 -11.15 -1.19 -12.58
N LEU A 641 -11.68 0.04 -12.55
CA LEU A 641 -12.17 0.72 -13.74
C LEU A 641 -11.04 1.30 -14.59
N ASN A 642 -10.08 1.98 -13.96
CA ASN A 642 -9.08 2.78 -14.69
C ASN A 642 -7.77 2.03 -14.93
N HIS A 643 -7.54 0.91 -14.26
CA HIS A 643 -6.40 0.03 -14.52
C HIS A 643 -6.86 -1.33 -15.06
N ILE A 644 -7.52 -2.18 -14.26
CA ILE A 644 -7.84 -3.55 -14.67
C ILE A 644 -8.69 -3.59 -15.93
N ARG A 645 -9.81 -2.84 -16.00
CA ARG A 645 -10.65 -2.84 -17.20
C ARG A 645 -9.90 -2.28 -18.42
N ALA A 646 -8.92 -1.41 -18.22
CA ALA A 646 -8.13 -0.79 -19.27
C ALA A 646 -7.06 -1.71 -19.88
N THR A 647 -6.71 -2.82 -19.23
CA THR A 647 -5.66 -3.74 -19.68
C THR A 647 -6.15 -4.82 -20.64
N GLN A 648 -7.46 -5.00 -20.80
CA GLN A 648 -8.03 -6.00 -21.70
C GLN A 648 -8.27 -5.41 -23.10
N HIS A 649 -7.66 -6.02 -24.12
CA HIS A 649 -7.96 -5.72 -25.51
C HIS A 649 -9.26 -6.41 -25.96
N PRO A 650 -10.02 -5.86 -26.93
CA PRO A 650 -11.21 -6.52 -27.49
C PRO A 650 -10.99 -7.93 -28.06
N ASP A 651 -9.75 -8.33 -28.38
CA ASP A 651 -9.43 -9.70 -28.85
C ASP A 651 -9.08 -10.69 -27.73
N GLY A 652 -9.07 -10.23 -26.47
CA GLY A 652 -8.77 -11.00 -25.26
C GLY A 652 -7.35 -10.89 -24.72
N ARG A 653 -6.40 -10.35 -25.49
CA ARG A 653 -5.03 -10.14 -25.00
C ARG A 653 -5.01 -9.09 -23.87
N VAL A 654 -4.03 -9.22 -22.99
CA VAL A 654 -3.86 -8.37 -21.81
C VAL A 654 -2.52 -7.64 -21.84
N ILE A 655 -2.37 -6.64 -20.97
CA ILE A 655 -1.16 -5.82 -20.84
C ILE A 655 -0.30 -6.33 -19.67
N TYR A 656 1.02 -6.18 -19.79
CA TYR A 656 1.92 -6.33 -18.65
C TYR A 656 1.98 -5.02 -17.85
N ASN A 657 2.62 -3.99 -18.41
CA ASN A 657 2.75 -2.67 -17.82
C ASN A 657 1.82 -1.67 -18.52
N LEU A 658 0.91 -1.06 -17.78
CA LEU A 658 0.00 -0.05 -18.31
C LEU A 658 0.72 1.31 -18.39
N SER A 659 1.38 1.56 -19.52
CA SER A 659 2.22 2.74 -19.69
C SER A 659 1.49 4.06 -19.36
N LEU A 660 2.14 4.90 -18.56
CA LEU A 660 1.74 6.28 -18.29
C LEU A 660 2.70 7.30 -18.92
N LYS A 661 3.65 6.85 -19.75
CA LYS A 661 4.53 7.73 -20.52
C LYS A 661 3.70 8.57 -21.49
N PRO A 662 3.84 9.91 -21.47
CA PRO A 662 3.14 10.76 -22.42
C PRO A 662 3.48 10.41 -23.87
N GLY A 663 2.47 10.25 -24.72
CA GLY A 663 2.66 9.91 -26.14
C GLY A 663 2.85 8.43 -26.43
N HIS A 664 2.88 7.57 -25.41
CA HIS A 664 2.97 6.13 -25.58
C HIS A 664 1.62 5.50 -25.94
N HIS A 665 1.59 4.17 -25.97
CA HIS A 665 0.41 3.36 -26.26
C HIS A 665 0.37 2.12 -25.34
N LYS A 666 -0.75 1.40 -25.38
CA LYS A 666 -0.94 0.13 -24.67
C LYS A 666 -0.25 -1.00 -25.45
N GLU A 667 0.62 -1.76 -24.80
CA GLU A 667 1.30 -2.92 -25.39
C GLU A 667 0.68 -4.22 -24.89
N TYR A 668 0.02 -4.95 -25.80
CA TYR A 668 -0.62 -6.21 -25.46
C TYR A 668 0.33 -7.39 -25.65
N LEU A 669 0.32 -8.28 -24.66
CA LEU A 669 1.14 -9.47 -24.64
C LEU A 669 0.79 -10.41 -25.81
N PRO A 670 1.80 -11.04 -26.45
CA PRO A 670 1.57 -12.17 -27.33
C PRO A 670 0.83 -13.30 -26.59
N VAL A 671 -0.03 -14.03 -27.31
CA VAL A 671 -0.88 -15.09 -26.75
C VAL A 671 -0.04 -16.20 -26.08
N ASP A 672 1.15 -16.47 -26.60
CA ASP A 672 2.07 -17.53 -26.16
C ASP A 672 3.20 -17.03 -25.23
N SER A 673 3.09 -15.81 -24.68
CA SER A 673 4.11 -15.23 -23.82
C SER A 673 4.14 -15.82 -22.40
N PHE A 674 2.97 -16.11 -21.83
CA PHE A 674 2.76 -16.67 -20.49
C PHE A 674 3.48 -15.91 -19.37
N THR A 675 3.57 -14.59 -19.43
CA THR A 675 4.13 -13.80 -18.32
C THR A 675 3.25 -13.85 -17.06
N CYS A 676 3.76 -13.37 -15.91
CA CYS A 676 2.96 -13.22 -14.69
C CYS A 676 1.63 -12.46 -14.94
N CYS A 677 1.68 -11.34 -15.68
CA CYS A 677 0.51 -10.54 -16.03
C CYS A 677 -0.43 -11.26 -17.01
N GLY A 678 0.10 -12.13 -17.88
CA GLY A 678 -0.72 -13.06 -18.66
C GLY A 678 -1.51 -14.00 -17.74
N GLY A 679 -0.85 -14.54 -16.70
CA GLY A 679 -1.47 -15.36 -15.67
C GLY A 679 -2.58 -14.63 -14.90
N THR A 680 -2.29 -13.49 -14.27
CA THR A 680 -3.33 -12.72 -13.56
C THR A 680 -4.41 -12.17 -14.51
N GLY A 681 -4.06 -11.93 -15.77
CA GLY A 681 -4.98 -11.51 -16.82
C GLY A 681 -6.04 -12.57 -17.16
N PHE A 682 -5.71 -13.85 -17.03
CA PHE A 682 -6.69 -14.94 -17.10
C PHE A 682 -7.79 -14.79 -16.03
N GLU A 683 -7.42 -14.34 -14.83
CA GLU A 683 -8.33 -14.27 -13.69
C GLU A 683 -9.10 -12.94 -13.60
N ASN A 684 -8.44 -11.82 -13.92
CA ASN A 684 -8.95 -10.46 -13.73
C ASN A 684 -10.37 -10.25 -14.25
N HIS A 685 -10.60 -10.65 -15.50
CA HIS A 685 -11.78 -10.25 -16.24
C HIS A 685 -12.97 -11.19 -16.07
N VAL A 686 -12.77 -12.34 -15.41
CA VAL A 686 -13.85 -13.29 -15.11
C VAL A 686 -14.44 -13.13 -13.70
N LYS A 687 -13.88 -12.21 -12.88
CA LYS A 687 -14.25 -12.03 -11.46
C LYS A 687 -14.75 -10.64 -11.06
N TYR A 688 -15.21 -9.81 -12.00
CA TYR A 688 -15.72 -8.47 -11.70
C TYR A 688 -16.83 -8.41 -10.63
N GLY A 689 -17.50 -9.53 -10.35
CA GLY A 689 -18.52 -9.64 -9.31
C GLY A 689 -18.01 -9.63 -7.86
N GLU A 690 -16.73 -9.91 -7.62
CA GLU A 690 -16.21 -10.26 -6.28
C GLU A 690 -16.33 -9.15 -5.22
N ALA A 691 -16.35 -7.89 -5.65
CA ALA A 691 -16.39 -6.74 -4.76
C ALA A 691 -17.61 -5.82 -4.98
N ILE A 692 -18.59 -6.25 -5.78
CA ILE A 692 -19.82 -5.45 -6.01
C ILE A 692 -20.61 -5.34 -4.69
N TYR A 693 -20.75 -6.47 -3.99
CA TYR A 693 -21.55 -6.58 -2.79
C TYR A 693 -20.78 -7.29 -1.69
N PHE A 694 -20.98 -6.84 -0.45
CA PHE A 694 -20.64 -7.57 0.75
C PHE A 694 -21.86 -7.66 1.66
N HIS A 695 -21.87 -8.59 2.60
CA HIS A 695 -22.95 -8.73 3.56
C HIS A 695 -22.47 -9.31 4.89
N ASN A 696 -23.29 -9.18 5.91
CA ASN A 696 -23.24 -10.01 7.10
C ASN A 696 -24.61 -10.70 7.27
N ASP A 697 -25.06 -10.92 8.50
CA ASP A 697 -26.35 -11.56 8.74
C ASP A 697 -27.52 -10.63 8.39
N ASP A 698 -27.44 -9.31 8.65
CA ASP A 698 -28.55 -8.35 8.60
C ASP A 698 -28.31 -7.08 7.77
N GLU A 699 -27.14 -6.94 7.18
CA GLU A 699 -26.71 -5.77 6.43
C GLU A 699 -26.06 -6.17 5.10
N LEU A 700 -26.22 -5.31 4.09
CA LEU A 700 -25.67 -5.49 2.74
C LEU A 700 -25.02 -4.19 2.25
N TRP A 701 -23.75 -4.24 1.89
CA TRP A 701 -23.01 -3.13 1.28
C TRP A 701 -23.08 -3.21 -0.24
N VAL A 702 -23.50 -2.11 -0.86
CA VAL A 702 -23.48 -1.90 -2.32
C VAL A 702 -22.29 -1.01 -2.64
N ASN A 703 -21.18 -1.63 -3.03
CA ASN A 703 -19.89 -0.96 -3.22
C ASN A 703 -19.74 -0.46 -4.65
N LEU A 704 -20.01 -1.30 -5.65
CA LEU A 704 -19.83 -0.97 -7.06
C LEU A 704 -21.18 -0.88 -7.77
N PHE A 705 -21.32 0.10 -8.66
CA PHE A 705 -22.54 0.26 -9.46
C PHE A 705 -22.44 -0.50 -10.77
N ILE A 706 -22.04 -1.78 -10.72
CA ILE A 706 -21.96 -2.63 -11.90
C ILE A 706 -23.32 -3.32 -12.07
N ALA A 707 -23.87 -3.28 -13.29
CA ALA A 707 -25.12 -3.96 -13.62
C ALA A 707 -25.01 -5.46 -13.28
N SER A 708 -25.79 -5.91 -12.31
CA SER A 708 -25.64 -7.23 -11.71
C SER A 708 -26.87 -7.67 -10.92
N GLU A 709 -26.91 -8.94 -10.57
CA GLU A 709 -27.90 -9.53 -9.68
C GLU A 709 -27.16 -10.38 -8.64
N VAL A 710 -27.50 -10.20 -7.35
CA VAL A 710 -26.93 -10.98 -6.24
C VAL A 710 -28.02 -11.80 -5.55
N GLN A 711 -27.76 -13.08 -5.35
CA GLN A 711 -28.60 -14.00 -4.60
C GLN A 711 -28.11 -14.12 -3.16
N TRP A 712 -28.87 -13.56 -2.22
CA TRP A 712 -28.61 -13.74 -0.80
C TRP A 712 -29.38 -14.93 -0.26
N ARG A 713 -28.77 -16.12 -0.38
CA ARG A 713 -29.41 -17.42 -0.16
C ARG A 713 -29.93 -17.59 1.26
N GLU A 714 -29.17 -17.14 2.26
CA GLU A 714 -29.50 -17.23 3.69
C GLU A 714 -30.78 -16.46 4.01
N ARG A 715 -31.06 -15.37 3.28
CA ARG A 715 -32.24 -14.53 3.40
C ARG A 715 -33.34 -14.84 2.37
N GLN A 716 -33.06 -15.73 1.42
CA GLN A 716 -33.91 -16.04 0.26
C GLN A 716 -34.29 -14.78 -0.54
N VAL A 717 -33.33 -13.87 -0.69
CA VAL A 717 -33.50 -12.57 -1.37
C VAL A 717 -32.66 -12.54 -2.64
N THR A 718 -33.15 -11.84 -3.64
CA THR A 718 -32.35 -11.41 -4.79
C THR A 718 -32.37 -9.88 -4.87
N LEU A 719 -31.19 -9.26 -4.91
CA LEU A 719 -31.06 -7.83 -5.18
C LEU A 719 -30.55 -7.66 -6.61
N ARG A 720 -31.35 -6.98 -7.44
CA ARG A 720 -31.03 -6.71 -8.85
C ARG A 720 -30.63 -5.24 -9.02
N GLN A 721 -29.46 -4.99 -9.59
CA GLN A 721 -28.93 -3.66 -9.89
C GLN A 721 -28.94 -3.39 -11.40
N GLU A 722 -29.72 -2.42 -11.83
CA GLU A 722 -29.84 -2.00 -13.23
C GLU A 722 -29.26 -0.60 -13.41
N THR A 723 -28.25 -0.49 -14.28
CA THR A 723 -27.51 0.76 -14.50
C THR A 723 -26.71 0.71 -15.80
N GLY A 724 -26.51 1.87 -16.41
CA GLY A 724 -25.53 2.06 -17.50
C GLY A 724 -24.16 2.55 -17.03
N TRP A 725 -23.87 2.50 -15.72
CA TRP A 725 -22.57 2.87 -15.17
C TRP A 725 -21.45 2.02 -15.82
N PRO A 726 -20.26 2.59 -16.08
CA PRO A 726 -19.77 3.90 -15.64
C PRO A 726 -20.14 5.06 -16.58
N LEU A 727 -20.95 4.82 -17.61
CA LEU A 727 -21.38 5.88 -18.54
C LEU A 727 -22.68 6.56 -18.09
N ALA A 728 -23.51 5.92 -17.27
CA ALA A 728 -24.71 6.52 -16.67
C ALA A 728 -24.46 7.09 -15.27
N GLU A 729 -25.31 8.03 -14.85
CA GLU A 729 -25.25 8.73 -13.55
C GLU A 729 -26.33 8.26 -12.58
N SER A 730 -26.93 7.10 -12.85
CA SER A 730 -27.99 6.52 -12.06
C SER A 730 -27.86 5.00 -11.94
N SER A 731 -28.43 4.45 -10.88
CA SER A 731 -28.55 3.00 -10.66
C SER A 731 -29.85 2.70 -9.94
N THR A 732 -30.53 1.61 -10.31
CA THR A 732 -31.76 1.15 -9.65
C THR A 732 -31.51 -0.20 -9.02
N LEU A 733 -31.73 -0.30 -7.71
CA LEU A 733 -31.69 -1.55 -6.96
C LEU A 733 -33.11 -2.04 -6.74
N THR A 734 -33.47 -3.22 -7.22
CA THR A 734 -34.77 -3.84 -7.00
C THR A 734 -34.63 -5.02 -6.05
N TRP A 735 -35.37 -4.98 -4.95
CA TRP A 735 -35.47 -6.05 -3.98
C TRP A 735 -36.48 -7.11 -4.46
N ARG A 736 -36.08 -8.38 -4.42
CA ARG A 736 -36.98 -9.51 -4.71
C ARG A 736 -36.91 -10.51 -3.57
N GLY A 737 -38.05 -10.81 -2.96
CA GLY A 737 -38.11 -11.70 -1.80
C GLY A 737 -39.55 -12.00 -1.38
N GLN A 738 -39.85 -13.27 -1.09
CA GLN A 738 -41.22 -13.71 -0.84
C GLN A 738 -41.82 -13.21 0.48
N THR A 739 -40.98 -12.93 1.47
CA THR A 739 -41.39 -12.48 2.79
C THR A 739 -40.76 -11.14 3.14
N PRO A 740 -41.55 -10.18 3.67
CA PRO A 740 -41.00 -8.92 4.16
C PRO A 740 -39.95 -9.14 5.25
N GLN A 741 -38.82 -8.46 5.17
CA GLN A 741 -37.71 -8.66 6.10
C GLN A 741 -36.91 -7.38 6.33
N GLU A 742 -36.52 -7.15 7.59
CA GLU A 742 -35.70 -5.99 7.96
C GLU A 742 -34.23 -6.25 7.63
N VAL A 743 -33.66 -5.34 6.83
CA VAL A 743 -32.24 -5.33 6.42
C VAL A 743 -31.79 -3.87 6.29
N THR A 744 -30.52 -3.61 6.62
CA THR A 744 -29.86 -2.33 6.30
C THR A 744 -29.10 -2.45 4.98
N LEU A 745 -29.44 -1.61 4.00
CA LEU A 745 -28.61 -1.43 2.81
C LEU A 745 -27.64 -0.26 3.04
N HIS A 746 -26.34 -0.53 2.93
CA HIS A 746 -25.30 0.49 2.91
C HIS A 746 -24.96 0.81 1.45
N VAL A 747 -25.46 1.93 0.93
CA VAL A 747 -25.18 2.35 -0.45
C VAL A 747 -24.03 3.34 -0.47
N ARG A 748 -22.93 3.04 -1.18
CA ARG A 748 -21.76 3.92 -1.22
C ARG A 748 -22.12 5.28 -1.84
N CYS A 749 -21.64 6.36 -1.25
CA CYS A 749 -21.52 7.67 -1.88
C CYS A 749 -20.04 7.86 -2.29
N PRO A 750 -19.69 7.70 -3.58
CA PRO A 750 -18.29 7.72 -4.03
C PRO A 750 -17.57 9.03 -3.73
N HIS A 751 -16.23 8.99 -3.61
CA HIS A 751 -15.44 10.21 -3.39
C HIS A 751 -15.62 11.28 -4.48
N TRP A 752 -15.95 10.89 -5.71
CA TRP A 752 -16.09 11.81 -6.85
C TRP A 752 -17.48 12.45 -6.94
N ALA A 753 -18.47 11.97 -6.18
CA ALA A 753 -19.83 12.48 -6.16
C ALA A 753 -19.94 13.77 -5.30
N THR A 754 -19.11 14.77 -5.59
CA THR A 754 -18.98 16.00 -4.79
C THR A 754 -20.20 16.93 -4.88
N ARG A 755 -21.07 16.73 -5.88
CA ARG A 755 -22.37 17.41 -6.01
C ARG A 755 -23.49 16.74 -5.21
N GLY A 756 -23.15 15.75 -4.37
CA GLY A 756 -24.09 14.94 -3.59
C GLY A 756 -24.63 13.75 -4.39
N MET A 757 -25.25 12.81 -3.67
CA MET A 757 -26.01 11.70 -4.25
C MET A 757 -27.45 11.81 -3.76
N SER A 758 -28.42 11.54 -4.63
CA SER A 758 -29.83 11.48 -4.25
C SER A 758 -30.31 10.04 -4.24
N VAL A 759 -31.13 9.71 -3.25
CA VAL A 759 -31.77 8.41 -3.09
C VAL A 759 -33.28 8.61 -3.08
N SER A 760 -33.99 7.82 -3.88
CA SER A 760 -35.43 7.61 -3.72
C SER A 760 -35.72 6.14 -3.45
N ILE A 761 -36.85 5.89 -2.80
CA ILE A 761 -37.35 4.54 -2.55
C ILE A 761 -38.80 4.48 -3.01
N ASN A 762 -39.11 3.61 -3.96
CA ASN A 762 -40.43 3.49 -4.58
C ASN A 762 -40.94 4.83 -5.15
N GLY A 763 -40.05 5.62 -5.74
CA GLY A 763 -40.36 6.95 -6.28
C GLY A 763 -40.48 8.09 -5.26
N GLU A 764 -40.40 7.81 -3.95
CA GLU A 764 -40.39 8.85 -2.91
C GLU A 764 -38.95 9.21 -2.50
N ALA A 765 -38.64 10.50 -2.42
CA ALA A 765 -37.31 10.96 -2.01
C ALA A 765 -36.98 10.48 -0.58
N PHE A 766 -35.84 9.81 -0.42
CA PHE A 766 -35.34 9.38 0.87
C PHE A 766 -34.42 10.46 1.46
N PRO A 767 -34.77 11.05 2.62
CA PRO A 767 -33.94 12.08 3.23
C PRO A 767 -32.61 11.49 3.74
N CYS A 768 -31.51 11.81 3.07
CA CYS A 768 -30.17 11.43 3.49
C CYS A 768 -29.18 12.58 3.32
N GLN A 769 -28.21 12.67 4.23
CA GLN A 769 -27.02 13.49 4.02
C GLN A 769 -25.97 12.63 3.33
N THR A 770 -25.45 13.10 2.20
CA THR A 770 -24.41 12.39 1.46
C THR A 770 -23.10 13.14 1.56
N ARG A 771 -22.04 12.45 1.98
CA ARG A 771 -20.67 12.97 1.97
C ARG A 771 -19.86 12.18 0.94
N PRO A 772 -18.95 12.81 0.18
CA PRO A 772 -17.96 12.06 -0.58
C PRO A 772 -17.24 11.04 0.30
N SER A 773 -17.06 9.82 -0.22
CA SER A 773 -16.45 8.70 0.49
C SER A 773 -17.18 8.40 1.81
N SER A 774 -18.46 8.04 1.69
CA SER A 774 -19.29 7.57 2.81
C SER A 774 -20.29 6.52 2.36
N TYR A 775 -21.09 5.98 3.29
CA TYR A 775 -22.28 5.18 2.98
C TYR A 775 -23.56 5.93 3.37
N VAL A 776 -24.63 5.67 2.63
CA VAL A 776 -26.00 5.99 3.02
C VAL A 776 -26.64 4.72 3.56
N ASP A 777 -27.02 4.76 4.84
CA ASP A 777 -27.59 3.61 5.53
C ASP A 777 -29.12 3.64 5.43
N ILE A 778 -29.68 2.63 4.76
CA ILE A 778 -31.12 2.51 4.51
C ILE A 778 -31.63 1.27 5.25
N ARG A 779 -32.04 1.45 6.51
CA ARG A 779 -32.66 0.39 7.32
C ARG A 779 -34.16 0.38 7.12
N ARG A 780 -34.69 -0.70 6.53
CA ARG A 780 -36.12 -0.86 6.25
C ARG A 780 -36.54 -2.32 6.31
N THR A 781 -37.85 -2.54 6.48
CA THR A 781 -38.47 -3.82 6.11
C THR A 781 -38.75 -3.80 4.62
N TRP A 782 -37.98 -4.58 3.87
CA TRP A 782 -38.05 -4.66 2.42
C TRP A 782 -39.12 -5.65 1.96
N GLN A 783 -39.89 -5.28 0.96
CA GLN A 783 -40.93 -6.09 0.32
C GLN A 783 -40.57 -6.41 -1.12
N ASP A 784 -41.17 -7.47 -1.67
CA ASP A 784 -40.99 -7.82 -3.08
C ASP A 784 -41.33 -6.64 -4.00
N GLY A 785 -40.40 -6.31 -4.89
CA GLY A 785 -40.57 -5.20 -5.83
C GLY A 785 -40.20 -3.83 -5.29
N ASP A 786 -39.77 -3.69 -4.04
CA ASP A 786 -39.22 -2.42 -3.54
C ASP A 786 -38.02 -1.98 -4.39
N GLN A 787 -37.96 -0.71 -4.75
CA GLN A 787 -36.91 -0.12 -5.57
C GLN A 787 -36.20 0.99 -4.82
N VAL A 788 -34.87 1.00 -4.89
CA VAL A 788 -34.01 2.11 -4.49
C VAL A 788 -33.41 2.72 -5.74
N GLU A 789 -33.81 3.94 -6.09
CA GLU A 789 -33.24 4.66 -7.22
C GLU A 789 -32.16 5.64 -6.75
N LEU A 790 -30.99 5.52 -7.37
CA LEU A 790 -29.79 6.30 -7.04
C LEU A 790 -29.49 7.24 -8.20
N SER A 791 -29.09 8.47 -7.87
CA SER A 791 -28.52 9.42 -8.83
C SER A 791 -27.28 10.08 -8.23
N PHE A 792 -26.17 10.01 -8.97
CA PHE A 792 -24.84 10.48 -8.58
C PHE A 792 -24.28 11.37 -9.70
N PRO A 793 -24.59 12.68 -9.69
CA PRO A 793 -24.16 13.61 -10.72
C PRO A 793 -22.64 13.58 -10.92
N MET A 794 -22.22 13.26 -12.15
CA MET A 794 -20.81 13.26 -12.50
C MET A 794 -20.36 14.68 -12.85
N SER A 795 -19.13 15.02 -12.50
CA SER A 795 -18.54 16.31 -12.85
C SER A 795 -17.11 16.13 -13.38
N LEU A 796 -16.69 17.09 -14.21
CA LEU A 796 -15.30 17.20 -14.63
C LEU A 796 -14.46 17.63 -13.43
N ARG A 797 -13.32 16.97 -13.24
CA ARG A 797 -12.37 17.27 -12.17
C ARG A 797 -10.95 16.97 -12.63
N THR A 798 -9.97 17.53 -11.93
CA THR A 798 -8.56 17.28 -12.19
C THR A 798 -7.87 16.74 -10.94
N GLU A 799 -6.90 15.85 -11.14
CA GLU A 799 -5.99 15.38 -10.08
C GLU A 799 -4.56 15.65 -10.52
N SER A 800 -3.76 16.30 -9.67
CA SER A 800 -2.34 16.55 -9.96
C SER A 800 -1.46 15.42 -9.45
N MET A 801 -0.25 15.31 -9.99
CA MET A 801 0.82 14.54 -9.34
C MET A 801 1.09 15.07 -7.93
N PRO A 802 1.44 14.21 -6.96
CA PRO A 802 1.77 14.63 -5.60
C PRO A 802 3.02 15.53 -5.54
N ASP A 803 3.99 15.32 -6.43
CA ASP A 803 5.24 16.07 -6.54
C ASP A 803 5.26 17.11 -7.68
N ASN A 804 4.20 17.18 -8.49
CA ASN A 804 4.10 18.18 -9.56
C ASN A 804 2.64 18.67 -9.73
N PRO A 805 2.24 19.79 -9.08
CA PRO A 805 0.88 20.31 -9.19
C PRO A 805 0.51 20.79 -10.60
N ARG A 806 1.48 20.92 -11.51
CA ARG A 806 1.27 21.35 -12.90
C ARG A 806 1.18 20.20 -13.88
N ARG A 807 1.27 18.95 -13.42
CA ARG A 807 0.99 17.77 -14.23
C ARG A 807 -0.31 17.15 -13.74
N ILE A 808 -1.35 17.26 -14.55
CA ILE A 808 -2.71 16.90 -14.14
C ILE A 808 -3.29 15.78 -15.00
N ALA A 809 -4.15 14.96 -14.41
CA ALA A 809 -5.08 14.09 -15.10
C ALA A 809 -6.49 14.68 -15.05
N VAL A 810 -7.31 14.37 -16.05
CA VAL A 810 -8.71 14.82 -16.13
C VAL A 810 -9.62 13.62 -15.91
N PHE A 811 -10.67 13.81 -15.10
CA PHE A 811 -11.69 12.81 -14.84
C PHE A 811 -13.08 13.36 -15.13
N HIS A 812 -14.02 12.46 -15.43
CA HIS A 812 -15.46 12.72 -15.37
C HIS A 812 -16.12 11.69 -14.44
N GLY A 813 -16.45 12.11 -13.21
CA GLY A 813 -16.85 11.17 -12.15
C GLY A 813 -15.73 10.16 -11.84
N PRO A 814 -15.96 8.83 -11.96
CA PRO A 814 -14.94 7.79 -11.75
C PRO A 814 -14.04 7.58 -12.97
N LEU A 815 -14.43 8.08 -14.15
CA LEU A 815 -13.75 7.82 -15.41
C LEU A 815 -12.50 8.67 -15.53
N LEU A 816 -11.34 8.03 -15.54
CA LEU A 816 -10.10 8.65 -15.99
C LEU A 816 -10.20 8.91 -17.50
N LEU A 817 -9.97 10.15 -17.92
CA LEU A 817 -9.93 10.52 -19.33
C LEU A 817 -8.47 10.60 -19.80
N ALA A 818 -8.22 10.13 -21.01
CA ALA A 818 -6.93 10.24 -21.68
C ALA A 818 -7.07 10.96 -23.02
N ALA A 819 -6.08 11.78 -23.34
CA ALA A 819 -6.00 12.49 -24.61
C ALA A 819 -5.61 11.52 -25.73
N ARG A 820 -6.46 11.39 -26.75
CA ARG A 820 -6.16 10.62 -27.97
C ARG A 820 -5.20 11.42 -28.84
N LEU A 821 -4.05 10.84 -29.16
CA LEU A 821 -2.99 11.55 -29.89
C LEU A 821 -2.85 11.12 -31.35
N GLY A 822 -3.29 9.90 -31.69
CA GLY A 822 -3.22 9.34 -33.04
C GLY A 822 -3.05 7.81 -33.02
N PRO A 823 -2.90 7.17 -34.19
CA PRO A 823 -2.61 5.73 -34.28
C PRO A 823 -1.22 5.39 -33.72
N VAL A 824 -0.98 4.12 -33.41
CA VAL A 824 0.29 3.63 -32.82
C VAL A 824 1.49 3.92 -33.71
N ASP A 825 1.32 3.80 -35.03
CA ASP A 825 2.32 3.99 -36.07
C ASP A 825 2.40 5.43 -36.61
N ASP A 826 1.86 6.42 -35.88
CA ASP A 826 1.91 7.83 -36.28
C ASP A 826 3.36 8.29 -36.51
N PRO A 827 3.75 8.70 -37.73
CA PRO A 827 5.11 9.13 -38.04
C PRO A 827 5.54 10.39 -37.28
N ASN A 828 4.58 11.14 -36.71
CA ASN A 828 4.85 12.34 -35.92
C ASN A 828 5.15 12.05 -34.45
N ALA A 829 5.03 10.79 -33.99
CA ALA A 829 5.16 10.46 -32.57
C ALA A 829 6.53 10.78 -31.96
N ALA A 830 7.57 10.92 -32.79
CA ALA A 830 8.91 11.32 -32.38
C ALA A 830 9.08 12.85 -32.22
N ARG A 831 8.11 13.67 -32.64
CA ARG A 831 8.23 15.13 -32.55
C ARG A 831 8.19 15.61 -31.10
N PRO A 832 9.03 16.58 -30.70
CA PRO A 832 9.01 17.15 -29.34
C PRO A 832 7.67 17.78 -28.93
N ASP A 833 6.86 18.21 -29.90
CA ASP A 833 5.54 18.83 -29.70
C ASP A 833 4.37 17.87 -30.00
N PHE A 834 4.63 16.55 -30.12
CA PHE A 834 3.60 15.55 -30.42
C PHE A 834 2.53 15.49 -29.33
N VAL A 835 2.97 15.48 -28.07
CA VAL A 835 2.11 15.49 -26.88
C VAL A 835 1.72 16.92 -26.55
N PRO A 836 0.42 17.28 -26.61
CA PRO A 836 0.01 18.62 -26.30
C PRO A 836 0.12 18.95 -24.81
N VAL A 837 0.38 20.22 -24.53
CA VAL A 837 0.31 20.81 -23.19
C VAL A 837 -0.91 21.73 -23.08
N LEU A 838 -1.27 22.12 -21.86
CA LEU A 838 -2.39 23.01 -21.58
C LEU A 838 -1.91 24.39 -21.13
N VAL A 839 -2.48 25.45 -21.69
CA VAL A 839 -2.26 26.84 -21.28
C VAL A 839 -3.60 27.42 -20.84
N THR A 840 -3.85 27.43 -19.53
CA THR A 840 -5.21 27.73 -18.99
C THR A 840 -5.27 28.63 -17.76
N GLU A 841 -4.12 29.07 -17.21
CA GLU A 841 -4.06 30.01 -16.07
C GLU A 841 -4.91 29.59 -14.84
N SER A 842 -4.96 28.30 -14.54
CA SER A 842 -5.70 27.73 -13.39
C SER A 842 -7.23 27.91 -13.43
N ARG A 843 -7.82 28.06 -14.62
CA ARG A 843 -9.29 28.08 -14.77
C ARG A 843 -9.92 26.72 -14.44
N PRO A 844 -11.17 26.71 -13.91
CA PRO A 844 -11.96 25.50 -13.71
C PRO A 844 -12.01 24.62 -14.96
N VAL A 845 -11.92 23.30 -14.77
CA VAL A 845 -11.81 22.33 -15.89
C VAL A 845 -13.00 22.35 -16.84
N ASP A 846 -14.20 22.64 -16.33
CA ASP A 846 -15.42 22.75 -17.12
C ASP A 846 -15.48 23.99 -18.01
N GLU A 847 -14.62 24.99 -17.78
CA GLU A 847 -14.49 26.14 -18.70
C GLU A 847 -13.76 25.78 -19.99
N TRP A 848 -12.80 24.86 -19.94
CA TRP A 848 -11.91 24.54 -21.07
C TRP A 848 -11.97 23.09 -21.55
N VAL A 849 -12.65 22.19 -20.84
CA VAL A 849 -13.05 20.85 -21.32
C VAL A 849 -14.55 20.86 -21.55
N LYS A 850 -14.97 20.63 -22.80
CA LYS A 850 -16.39 20.60 -23.18
C LYS A 850 -16.81 19.21 -23.66
N PRO A 851 -18.04 18.77 -23.35
CA PRO A 851 -18.55 17.52 -23.88
C PRO A 851 -18.70 17.61 -25.40
N MET A 852 -18.23 16.57 -26.09
CA MET A 852 -18.50 16.33 -27.51
C MET A 852 -19.67 15.35 -27.66
N GLN A 853 -19.61 14.24 -26.93
CA GLN A 853 -20.65 13.22 -26.91
C GLN A 853 -20.78 12.61 -25.51
N LEU A 854 -21.84 13.02 -24.78
CA LEU A 854 -22.04 12.59 -23.40
C LEU A 854 -22.33 11.09 -23.26
N ALA A 855 -23.00 10.46 -24.23
CA ALA A 855 -23.34 9.04 -24.19
C ALA A 855 -22.09 8.14 -24.12
N SER A 856 -21.02 8.49 -24.84
CA SER A 856 -19.73 7.80 -24.81
C SER A 856 -18.69 8.51 -23.91
N ARG A 857 -19.10 9.56 -23.21
CA ARG A 857 -18.24 10.38 -22.32
C ARG A 857 -16.99 10.92 -23.05
N GLU A 858 -17.21 11.41 -24.27
CA GLU A 858 -16.18 12.05 -25.08
C GLU A 858 -16.19 13.55 -24.85
N PHE A 859 -15.01 14.11 -24.63
CA PHE A 859 -14.80 15.53 -24.38
C PHE A 859 -13.70 16.07 -25.29
N ALA A 860 -13.58 17.40 -25.36
CA ALA A 860 -12.44 18.06 -26.00
C ALA A 860 -11.98 19.25 -25.18
N THR A 861 -10.67 19.51 -25.22
CA THR A 861 -10.13 20.79 -24.76
C THR A 861 -10.51 21.90 -25.75
N GLN A 862 -10.65 23.15 -25.29
CA GLN A 862 -10.98 24.30 -26.13
C GLN A 862 -10.07 25.50 -25.87
N GLY A 863 -9.29 25.87 -26.88
CA GLY A 863 -8.42 27.05 -26.90
C GLY A 863 -7.18 26.97 -26.01
N VAL A 864 -7.00 25.88 -25.27
CA VAL A 864 -5.95 25.73 -24.25
C VAL A 864 -4.83 24.80 -24.68
N GLY A 865 -5.08 23.87 -25.61
CA GLY A 865 -4.08 22.93 -26.08
C GLY A 865 -3.01 23.58 -26.95
N ARG A 866 -1.75 23.19 -26.76
CA ARG A 866 -0.62 23.56 -27.63
C ARG A 866 0.21 22.33 -27.98
N PRO A 867 0.53 22.06 -29.27
CA PRO A 867 0.21 22.88 -30.45
C PRO A 867 -1.26 22.78 -30.89
N ARG A 868 -2.05 21.88 -30.30
CA ARG A 868 -3.45 21.63 -30.65
C ARG A 868 -4.28 21.26 -29.42
N ASP A 869 -5.58 21.51 -29.49
CA ASP A 869 -6.55 20.90 -28.59
C ASP A 869 -6.69 19.39 -28.86
N VAL A 870 -7.13 18.64 -27.85
CA VAL A 870 -7.22 17.17 -27.86
C VAL A 870 -8.61 16.67 -27.53
N THR A 871 -8.98 15.54 -28.14
CA THR A 871 -10.14 14.74 -27.71
C THR A 871 -9.74 13.89 -26.51
N LEU A 872 -10.56 13.93 -25.47
CA LEU A 872 -10.43 13.16 -24.24
C LEU A 872 -11.48 12.04 -24.24
N LEU A 873 -11.03 10.80 -24.02
CA LEU A 873 -11.87 9.59 -24.01
C LEU A 873 -11.66 8.83 -22.70
N PRO A 874 -12.65 8.05 -22.22
CA PRO A 874 -12.44 7.13 -21.10
C PRO A 874 -11.22 6.23 -21.35
N PHE A 875 -10.26 6.21 -20.42
CA PHE A 875 -8.98 5.56 -20.65
C PHE A 875 -9.10 4.05 -20.90
N TYR A 876 -10.10 3.41 -20.28
CA TYR A 876 -10.35 1.99 -20.46
C TYR A 876 -10.81 1.61 -21.88
N SER A 877 -11.42 2.55 -22.63
CA SER A 877 -11.94 2.28 -23.98
C SER A 877 -10.93 2.57 -25.10
N LEU A 878 -9.79 3.19 -24.77
CA LEU A 878 -8.72 3.45 -25.74
C LEU A 878 -7.89 2.18 -25.98
N HIS A 879 -7.90 1.70 -27.22
CA HIS A 879 -7.06 0.62 -27.72
C HIS A 879 -6.42 1.04 -29.04
N ASP A 880 -5.26 0.49 -29.38
CA ASP A 880 -4.56 0.72 -30.67
C ASP A 880 -4.38 2.21 -31.05
N GLN A 881 -4.14 3.05 -30.04
CA GLN A 881 -3.91 4.48 -30.19
C GLN A 881 -2.80 4.94 -29.25
N ARG A 882 -2.07 5.98 -29.66
CA ARG A 882 -1.24 6.77 -28.77
C ARG A 882 -2.09 7.67 -27.90
N TYR A 883 -1.70 7.81 -26.64
CA TYR A 883 -2.40 8.64 -25.67
C TYR A 883 -1.46 9.35 -24.70
N THR A 884 -2.04 10.29 -23.95
CA THR A 884 -1.47 10.70 -22.66
C THR A 884 -2.57 10.79 -21.61
N VAL A 885 -2.29 10.30 -20.40
CA VAL A 885 -3.17 10.43 -19.23
C VAL A 885 -2.90 11.75 -18.51
N TYR A 886 -1.62 12.07 -18.34
CA TYR A 886 -1.17 13.30 -17.70
C TYR A 886 -0.87 14.38 -18.74
N LEU A 887 -1.32 15.60 -18.47
CA LEU A 887 -1.13 16.78 -19.28
C LEU A 887 -0.38 17.84 -18.46
N ASP A 888 0.68 18.40 -19.04
CA ASP A 888 1.43 19.49 -18.40
C ASP A 888 0.68 20.81 -18.58
N VAL A 889 0.64 21.61 -17.51
CA VAL A 889 -0.08 22.88 -17.43
C VAL A 889 0.90 24.03 -17.28
N PHE A 890 0.79 25.00 -18.17
CA PHE A 890 1.62 26.20 -18.22
C PHE A 890 0.77 27.46 -18.04
N THR A 891 1.38 28.50 -17.46
CA THR A 891 0.90 29.87 -17.67
C THR A 891 1.30 30.35 -19.06
N GLN A 892 0.65 31.41 -19.55
CA GLN A 892 1.01 31.99 -20.84
C GLN A 892 2.49 32.39 -20.92
N SER A 893 3.04 32.96 -19.84
CA SER A 893 4.46 33.35 -19.78
C SER A 893 5.42 32.17 -19.85
N GLN A 894 5.12 31.08 -19.14
CA GLN A 894 5.95 29.88 -19.16
C GLN A 894 5.87 29.17 -20.51
N TRP A 895 4.68 29.12 -21.12
CA TRP A 895 4.53 28.59 -22.46
C TRP A 895 5.36 29.39 -23.46
N THR A 896 5.32 30.73 -23.42
CA THR A 896 6.13 31.56 -24.31
C THR A 896 7.63 31.24 -24.20
N ALA A 897 8.14 31.05 -22.97
CA ALA A 897 9.54 30.66 -22.75
C ALA A 897 9.83 29.26 -23.32
N ARG A 898 8.97 28.27 -23.01
CA ARG A 898 9.12 26.89 -23.48
C ARG A 898 9.01 26.77 -25.00
N GLU A 899 8.11 27.52 -25.62
CA GLU A 899 7.93 27.58 -27.07
C GLU A 899 9.14 28.21 -27.77
N ALA A 900 9.84 29.14 -27.10
CA ALA A 900 11.09 29.70 -27.61
C ALA A 900 12.21 28.64 -27.59
N GLU A 901 12.33 27.88 -26.50
CA GLU A 901 13.27 26.75 -26.39
C GLU A 901 13.01 25.68 -27.46
N LEU A 902 11.75 25.25 -27.60
CA LEU A 902 11.36 24.24 -28.60
C LEU A 902 11.65 24.72 -30.01
N ARG A 903 11.38 25.98 -30.33
CA ARG A 903 11.73 26.55 -31.64
C ARG A 903 13.23 26.61 -31.87
N ALA A 904 14.01 26.98 -30.86
CA ALA A 904 15.47 27.01 -30.95
C ALA A 904 16.05 25.59 -31.16
N GLU A 905 15.50 24.58 -30.48
CA GLU A 905 15.89 23.18 -30.65
C GLU A 905 15.49 22.63 -32.02
N GLN A 906 14.28 22.92 -32.49
CA GLN A 906 13.83 22.54 -33.84
C GLN A 906 14.67 23.19 -34.93
N GLU A 907 15.02 24.47 -34.80
CA GLU A 907 15.89 25.16 -35.77
C GLU A 907 17.31 24.56 -35.72
N ARG A 908 17.85 24.30 -34.52
CA ARG A 908 19.14 23.61 -34.37
C ARG A 908 19.13 22.24 -35.04
N GLU A 909 18.09 21.42 -34.82
CA GLU A 909 17.98 20.10 -35.46
C GLU A 909 17.82 20.21 -36.97
N ARG A 910 17.07 21.19 -37.47
CA ARG A 910 16.90 21.45 -38.90
C ARG A 910 18.22 21.85 -39.55
N GLU A 911 18.96 22.78 -38.96
CA GLU A 911 20.29 23.18 -39.40
C GLU A 911 21.26 21.99 -39.37
N LEU A 912 21.21 21.18 -38.31
CA LEU A 912 22.06 20.01 -38.17
C LEU A 912 21.74 18.95 -39.23
N ASN A 913 20.46 18.65 -39.46
CA ASN A 913 20.00 17.69 -40.47
C ASN A 913 20.37 18.16 -41.88
N ALA A 914 20.21 19.46 -42.19
CA ALA A 914 20.59 20.03 -43.49
C ALA A 914 22.09 19.90 -43.79
N ARG A 915 22.92 19.83 -42.76
CA ARG A 915 24.37 19.65 -42.87
C ARG A 915 24.82 18.20 -42.74
N THR A 916 23.95 17.29 -42.32
CA THR A 916 24.30 15.89 -42.06
C THR A 916 24.58 15.17 -43.37
N ILE A 917 25.76 14.55 -43.46
CA ILE A 917 26.20 13.69 -44.56
C ILE A 917 25.84 12.25 -44.25
N ASP A 918 26.15 11.80 -43.03
CA ASP A 918 25.90 10.45 -42.54
C ASP A 918 25.53 10.46 -41.06
N THR A 919 24.84 9.42 -40.60
CA THR A 919 24.43 9.26 -39.20
C THR A 919 24.54 7.81 -38.74
N LEU A 920 25.37 7.61 -37.73
CA LEU A 920 25.46 6.34 -37.00
C LEU A 920 24.64 6.39 -35.71
N ARG A 921 23.62 5.52 -35.65
CA ARG A 921 22.89 5.18 -34.42
C ARG A 921 23.64 4.10 -33.65
N ILE A 922 24.56 4.54 -32.79
CA ILE A 922 25.45 3.67 -32.01
C ILE A 922 24.67 2.83 -30.98
N GLY A 923 25.08 1.59 -30.74
CA GLY A 923 24.42 0.61 -29.87
C GLY A 923 23.21 -0.10 -30.49
N GLU A 924 22.81 0.25 -31.73
CA GLU A 924 21.80 -0.48 -32.50
C GLU A 924 22.47 -1.48 -33.47
N MET A 925 22.06 -2.75 -33.44
CA MET A 925 22.74 -3.82 -34.16
C MET A 925 22.83 -3.61 -35.68
N GLN A 926 21.74 -3.17 -36.33
CA GLN A 926 21.74 -3.00 -37.79
C GLN A 926 22.54 -1.77 -38.24
N PRO A 927 22.32 -0.56 -37.68
CA PRO A 927 23.15 0.60 -37.99
C PRO A 927 24.65 0.37 -37.74
N GLU A 928 25.04 -0.31 -36.65
CA GLU A 928 26.45 -0.63 -36.39
C GLU A 928 27.05 -1.57 -37.43
N ARG A 929 26.27 -2.54 -37.94
CA ARG A 929 26.70 -3.43 -39.03
C ARG A 929 26.84 -2.68 -40.36
N ASP A 930 25.90 -1.78 -40.66
CA ASP A 930 25.91 -0.97 -41.87
C ASP A 930 27.16 -0.07 -41.92
N HIS A 931 27.67 0.35 -40.76
CA HIS A 931 28.88 1.16 -40.59
C HIS A 931 30.13 0.32 -40.26
N ARG A 932 30.08 -1.01 -40.46
CA ARG A 932 31.21 -1.95 -40.25
C ARG A 932 31.91 -1.78 -38.89
N LEU A 933 31.14 -1.59 -37.83
CA LEU A 933 31.69 -1.36 -36.50
C LEU A 933 32.52 -2.55 -36.02
N THR A 934 33.73 -2.28 -35.57
CA THR A 934 34.66 -3.23 -34.94
C THR A 934 35.24 -2.63 -33.66
N GLY A 935 35.72 -3.46 -32.74
CA GLY A 935 36.35 -2.94 -31.54
C GLY A 935 36.84 -4.01 -30.59
N GLU A 936 37.49 -3.55 -29.53
CA GLU A 936 38.10 -4.35 -28.49
C GLU A 936 37.69 -3.82 -27.12
N ARG A 937 37.30 -4.74 -26.21
CA ARG A 937 36.82 -4.41 -24.86
C ARG A 937 35.65 -3.43 -24.87
N THR A 938 34.71 -3.63 -25.79
CA THR A 938 33.57 -2.75 -26.01
C THR A 938 32.30 -3.29 -25.36
N THR A 939 31.48 -2.39 -24.82
CA THR A 939 30.13 -2.68 -24.31
C THR A 939 29.17 -1.66 -24.86
N ALA A 940 27.94 -2.08 -25.14
CA ALA A 940 26.83 -1.20 -25.50
C ALA A 940 25.75 -1.26 -24.41
N GLY A 941 24.99 -0.18 -24.27
CA GLY A 941 23.90 -0.09 -23.30
C GLY A 941 22.86 0.95 -23.72
N GLU A 942 22.00 1.32 -22.78
CA GLU A 942 21.00 2.38 -22.97
C GLU A 942 20.99 3.30 -21.74
N HIS A 943 20.74 4.58 -21.96
CA HIS A 943 20.48 5.54 -20.89
C HIS A 943 19.47 6.59 -21.40
N LEU A 944 18.41 6.83 -20.61
CA LEU A 944 17.33 7.77 -20.94
C LEU A 944 16.73 7.56 -22.34
N GLY A 945 16.55 6.30 -22.75
CA GLY A 945 15.99 5.94 -24.05
C GLY A 945 16.94 6.12 -25.24
N ARG A 946 18.23 6.44 -25.01
CA ARG A 946 19.26 6.50 -26.05
C ARG A 946 20.31 5.40 -25.85
N LYS A 947 20.57 4.66 -26.93
CA LYS A 947 21.63 3.64 -26.95
C LYS A 947 23.01 4.31 -26.92
N TRP A 948 23.98 3.63 -26.30
CA TRP A 948 25.35 4.08 -26.24
C TRP A 948 26.36 2.95 -26.41
N ARG A 949 27.61 3.30 -26.75
CA ARG A 949 28.77 2.38 -26.74
C ARG A 949 29.99 3.01 -26.07
N HIS A 950 30.76 2.20 -25.36
CA HIS A 950 32.08 2.54 -24.85
C HIS A 950 33.07 1.38 -25.01
N ALA A 951 34.34 1.64 -24.75
CA ALA A 951 35.37 0.63 -24.55
C ALA A 951 36.18 0.91 -23.29
N THR A 952 36.51 -0.12 -22.52
CA THR A 952 37.15 0.02 -21.20
C THR A 952 38.66 -0.19 -21.25
N ASP A 953 39.38 0.42 -20.30
CA ASP A 953 40.80 0.15 -19.99
C ASP A 953 41.78 0.34 -21.18
N GLY A 954 41.60 1.40 -21.97
CA GLY A 954 42.37 1.64 -23.19
C GLY A 954 41.89 0.82 -24.40
N GLY A 955 40.73 0.19 -24.29
CA GLY A 955 40.02 -0.41 -25.42
C GLY A 955 39.61 0.63 -26.45
N TRP A 956 39.03 0.16 -27.56
CA TRP A 956 38.67 1.02 -28.68
C TRP A 956 37.50 0.45 -29.48
N PHE A 957 36.84 1.31 -30.23
CA PHE A 957 35.92 0.89 -31.29
C PHE A 957 36.04 1.83 -32.48
N ALA A 958 35.86 1.28 -33.67
CA ALA A 958 35.95 1.99 -34.93
C ALA A 958 34.78 1.64 -35.84
N PHE A 959 34.35 2.58 -36.66
CA PHE A 959 33.24 2.46 -37.59
C PHE A 959 33.47 3.40 -38.77
N ASP A 960 32.88 3.07 -39.91
CA ASP A 960 33.00 3.85 -41.13
C ASP A 960 31.88 4.88 -41.23
N MET A 961 32.21 6.09 -41.63
CA MET A 961 31.27 7.18 -41.85
C MET A 961 31.45 7.76 -43.25
N ALA A 962 30.34 8.03 -43.95
CA ALA A 962 30.41 8.71 -45.23
C ALA A 962 30.85 10.18 -45.05
N VAL A 963 31.63 10.68 -46.01
CA VAL A 963 32.12 12.06 -46.07
C VAL A 963 31.96 12.59 -47.49
N VAL A 964 31.93 13.91 -47.64
CA VAL A 964 31.95 14.53 -48.97
C VAL A 964 33.41 14.70 -49.40
N PRO A 965 33.83 14.09 -50.54
CA PRO A 965 35.20 14.25 -51.04
C PRO A 965 35.54 15.71 -51.29
N ASP A 966 36.78 16.09 -51.01
CA ASP A 966 37.37 17.39 -51.34
C ASP A 966 36.69 18.63 -50.70
N GLU A 967 35.69 18.44 -49.85
CA GLU A 967 35.03 19.46 -49.02
C GLU A 967 35.51 19.41 -47.55
N ALA A 968 35.23 20.47 -46.81
CA ALA A 968 35.46 20.50 -45.37
C ALA A 968 34.37 19.70 -44.64
N ASN A 969 34.78 18.68 -43.89
CA ASN A 969 33.90 17.78 -43.14
C ASN A 969 34.14 17.95 -41.64
N ALA A 970 33.14 17.63 -40.84
CA ALA A 970 33.27 17.57 -39.38
C ALA A 970 32.60 16.30 -38.84
N LEU A 971 33.10 15.80 -37.71
CA LEU A 971 32.51 14.72 -36.95
C LEU A 971 31.81 15.30 -35.73
N LEU A 972 30.50 15.10 -35.61
CA LEU A 972 29.75 15.41 -34.40
C LEU A 972 29.54 14.13 -33.61
N CYS A 973 29.95 14.14 -32.34
CA CYS A 973 29.71 13.06 -31.39
C CYS A 973 28.84 13.58 -30.25
N THR A 974 27.80 12.81 -29.88
CA THR A 974 26.95 13.11 -28.74
C THR A 974 27.39 12.31 -27.51
N TYR A 975 27.51 12.98 -26.36
CA TYR A 975 27.88 12.38 -25.08
C TYR A 975 26.86 12.71 -23.99
N TRP A 976 26.90 11.97 -22.88
CA TRP A 976 26.13 12.28 -21.68
C TRP A 976 26.92 13.21 -20.76
N GLY A 977 26.31 14.35 -20.38
CA GLY A 977 27.00 15.40 -19.67
C GLY A 977 27.17 15.17 -18.16
N SER A 978 26.60 14.11 -17.58
CA SER A 978 26.94 13.66 -16.22
C SER A 978 27.89 12.46 -16.19
N GLU A 979 28.63 12.20 -17.27
CA GLU A 979 29.67 11.18 -17.25
C GLU A 979 30.75 11.52 -16.21
N VAL A 980 31.06 10.53 -15.36
CA VAL A 980 32.07 10.62 -14.29
C VAL A 980 33.00 9.42 -14.36
N GLY A 981 34.27 9.59 -13.98
CA GLY A 981 35.29 8.54 -14.02
C GLY A 981 36.39 8.77 -15.07
N PRO A 982 37.30 7.80 -15.27
CA PRO A 982 38.47 7.96 -16.13
C PRO A 982 38.10 7.83 -17.61
N ARG A 983 37.62 8.92 -18.22
CA ARG A 983 37.21 8.98 -19.64
C ARG A 983 38.07 9.96 -20.42
N ALA A 984 39.30 9.56 -20.71
CA ALA A 984 40.21 10.24 -21.64
C ALA A 984 40.50 9.34 -22.84
N PHE A 985 40.28 9.84 -24.05
CA PHE A 985 40.43 9.07 -25.29
C PHE A 985 40.72 9.96 -26.51
N ASP A 986 41.32 9.36 -27.53
CA ASP A 986 41.58 10.02 -28.81
C ASP A 986 40.43 9.80 -29.79
N ILE A 987 40.14 10.82 -30.60
CA ILE A 987 39.35 10.69 -31.83
C ILE A 987 40.32 10.55 -33.00
N VAL A 988 40.23 9.43 -33.71
CA VAL A 988 41.14 9.06 -34.79
C VAL A 988 40.33 8.84 -36.07
N VAL A 989 40.79 9.39 -37.19
CA VAL A 989 40.17 9.21 -38.52
C VAL A 989 41.22 8.65 -39.49
N ASP A 990 40.95 7.49 -40.09
CA ASP A 990 41.89 6.76 -40.96
C ASP A 990 43.30 6.64 -40.37
N GLY A 991 43.37 6.29 -39.08
CA GLY A 991 44.64 6.15 -38.34
C GLY A 991 45.30 7.47 -37.91
N HIS A 992 44.76 8.62 -38.29
CA HIS A 992 45.28 9.93 -37.89
C HIS A 992 44.47 10.50 -36.73
N LYS A 993 45.15 10.82 -35.62
CA LYS A 993 44.51 11.50 -34.49
C LYS A 993 44.09 12.92 -34.89
N ILE A 994 42.81 13.24 -34.67
CA ILE A 994 42.25 14.56 -34.96
C ILE A 994 41.86 15.35 -33.71
N ALA A 995 41.65 14.68 -32.57
CA ALA A 995 41.36 15.35 -31.30
C ALA A 995 41.66 14.46 -30.09
N ASP A 996 41.86 15.10 -28.94
CA ASP A 996 41.75 14.51 -27.60
C ASP A 996 40.36 14.83 -27.02
N GLN A 997 39.73 13.87 -26.35
CA GLN A 997 38.47 14.07 -25.63
C GLN A 997 38.58 13.58 -24.19
N THR A 998 38.09 14.41 -23.27
CA THR A 998 37.86 14.05 -21.87
C THR A 998 36.40 14.28 -21.52
N LEU A 999 35.75 13.35 -20.81
CA LEU A 999 34.41 13.54 -20.26
C LEU A 999 34.48 13.62 -18.73
N ALA A 1000 34.08 14.76 -18.17
CA ALA A 1000 34.23 15.08 -16.76
C ALA A 1000 33.06 15.93 -16.25
N ASN A 1001 31.84 15.39 -16.38
CA ASN A 1001 30.60 16.04 -15.92
C ASN A 1001 30.34 17.40 -16.62
N ASP A 1002 30.61 17.46 -17.93
CA ASP A 1002 30.67 18.70 -18.73
C ASP A 1002 29.32 19.40 -18.94
N ALA A 1003 28.21 18.68 -18.85
CA ALA A 1003 26.86 19.21 -19.05
C ALA A 1003 25.83 18.45 -18.19
N PRO A 1004 25.88 18.59 -16.86
CA PRO A 1004 25.15 17.72 -15.94
C PRO A 1004 23.65 17.65 -16.27
N GLY A 1005 23.11 16.44 -16.35
CA GLY A 1005 21.69 16.17 -16.55
C GLY A 1005 21.19 16.27 -17.99
N ARG A 1006 22.07 16.52 -18.97
CA ARG A 1006 21.69 16.57 -20.39
C ARG A 1006 22.73 15.95 -21.32
N PHE A 1007 22.29 15.54 -22.51
CA PHE A 1007 23.19 15.20 -23.60
C PHE A 1007 23.80 16.47 -24.20
N PHE A 1008 25.03 16.37 -24.69
CA PHE A 1008 25.68 17.46 -25.40
C PHE A 1008 26.49 16.93 -26.59
N ASP A 1009 26.67 17.79 -27.59
CA ASP A 1009 27.38 17.46 -28.81
C ASP A 1009 28.76 18.12 -28.82
N VAL A 1010 29.77 17.38 -29.26
CA VAL A 1010 31.11 17.90 -29.54
C VAL A 1010 31.39 17.73 -31.02
N VAL A 1011 31.93 18.78 -31.65
CA VAL A 1011 32.25 18.80 -33.08
C VAL A 1011 33.76 18.80 -33.26
N TYR A 1012 34.27 17.79 -33.97
CA TYR A 1012 35.68 17.67 -34.34
C TYR A 1012 35.83 17.97 -35.83
N ALA A 1013 36.72 18.88 -36.20
CA ALA A 1013 37.04 19.11 -37.61
C ALA A 1013 37.75 17.88 -38.18
N ILE A 1014 37.31 17.40 -39.34
CA ILE A 1014 38.04 16.37 -40.09
C ILE A 1014 38.90 17.12 -41.12
N PRO A 1015 40.24 17.10 -41.01
CA PRO A 1015 41.12 17.76 -41.96
C PRO A 1015 40.83 17.32 -43.39
N ARG A 1016 40.75 18.28 -44.32
CA ARG A 1016 40.47 18.03 -45.76
C ARG A 1016 41.43 17.01 -46.38
N GLU A 1017 42.64 16.92 -45.86
CA GLU A 1017 43.65 15.95 -46.30
C GLU A 1017 43.22 14.50 -46.07
N LEU A 1018 42.43 14.24 -45.02
CA LEU A 1018 41.94 12.90 -44.70
C LEU A 1018 40.74 12.49 -45.56
N THR A 1019 39.99 13.46 -46.10
CA THR A 1019 38.78 13.22 -46.93
C THR A 1019 39.02 13.41 -48.43
N ARG A 1020 40.21 13.85 -48.86
CA ARG A 1020 40.54 14.09 -50.29
C ARG A 1020 40.34 12.82 -51.12
N GLY A 1021 39.47 12.91 -52.13
CA GLY A 1021 39.12 11.78 -53.00
C GLY A 1021 38.43 10.59 -52.32
N LYS A 1022 37.96 10.72 -51.06
CA LYS A 1022 37.29 9.64 -50.31
C LYS A 1022 35.83 9.99 -50.07
N SER A 1023 34.95 9.00 -50.26
CA SER A 1023 33.52 9.08 -49.91
C SER A 1023 33.21 8.51 -48.52
N THR A 1024 34.19 7.87 -47.87
CA THR A 1024 34.06 7.19 -46.58
C THR A 1024 35.39 7.27 -45.83
N VAL A 1025 35.34 7.43 -44.51
CA VAL A 1025 36.50 7.37 -43.61
C VAL A 1025 36.18 6.48 -42.41
N THR A 1026 37.19 5.85 -41.83
CA THR A 1026 37.06 5.06 -40.59
C THR A 1026 37.34 5.96 -39.39
N VAL A 1027 36.33 6.16 -38.55
CA VAL A 1027 36.43 6.86 -37.27
C VAL A 1027 36.70 5.85 -36.17
N ARG A 1028 37.64 6.13 -35.27
CA ARG A 1028 37.99 5.31 -34.10
C ARG A 1028 38.03 6.17 -32.85
N LEU A 1029 37.37 5.69 -31.79
CA LEU A 1029 37.55 6.21 -30.43
C LEU A 1029 38.53 5.29 -29.71
N GLN A 1030 39.64 5.84 -29.23
CA GLN A 1030 40.75 5.09 -28.64
C GLN A 1030 41.00 5.51 -27.19
N GLY A 1031 40.70 4.63 -26.23
CA GLY A 1031 40.93 4.92 -24.82
C GLY A 1031 42.42 5.07 -24.53
N HIS A 1032 42.77 6.03 -23.68
CA HIS A 1032 44.11 6.07 -23.08
C HIS A 1032 44.26 4.90 -22.09
N PRO A 1033 45.48 4.43 -21.76
CA PRO A 1033 45.67 3.37 -20.77
C PRO A 1033 44.92 3.66 -19.45
N GLY A 1034 44.20 2.66 -18.92
CA GLY A 1034 43.38 2.82 -17.70
C GLY A 1034 42.12 3.68 -17.85
N ASN A 1035 41.83 4.20 -19.05
CA ASN A 1035 40.68 5.08 -19.32
C ASN A 1035 39.69 4.43 -20.28
N PHE A 1036 38.46 4.94 -20.31
CA PHE A 1036 37.41 4.45 -21.19
C PHE A 1036 37.34 5.34 -22.44
N ALA A 1037 37.19 4.73 -23.61
CA ALA A 1037 36.82 5.41 -24.86
C ALA A 1037 35.30 5.46 -24.99
N GLY A 1038 34.74 6.63 -25.31
CA GLY A 1038 33.30 6.79 -25.55
C GLY A 1038 32.47 6.97 -24.28
N GLY A 1039 31.32 6.31 -24.22
CA GLY A 1039 30.10 6.94 -23.69
C GLY A 1039 29.40 7.69 -24.83
N LEU A 1040 29.52 7.17 -26.05
CA LEU A 1040 29.03 7.77 -27.29
C LEU A 1040 27.55 7.39 -27.46
N PHE A 1041 26.68 8.39 -27.63
CA PHE A 1041 25.23 8.26 -27.76
C PHE A 1041 24.71 8.56 -29.17
N GLY A 1042 25.60 8.92 -30.09
CA GLY A 1042 25.28 9.24 -31.47
C GLY A 1042 26.50 9.83 -32.18
N CYS A 1043 26.60 9.60 -33.48
CA CYS A 1043 27.68 10.15 -34.29
C CYS A 1043 27.14 10.57 -35.67
N ARG A 1044 27.57 11.74 -36.15
CA ARG A 1044 27.21 12.27 -37.48
C ARG A 1044 28.45 12.82 -38.16
N THR A 1045 28.58 12.63 -39.46
CA THR A 1045 29.47 13.46 -40.28
C THR A 1045 28.66 14.62 -40.85
N LEU A 1046 29.23 15.82 -40.82
CA LEU A 1046 28.58 17.05 -41.22
C LEU A 1046 29.41 17.75 -42.30
N LYS A 1047 28.74 18.47 -43.20
CA LYS A 1047 29.36 19.54 -43.97
C LYS A 1047 29.81 20.64 -42.99
N ALA A 1048 31.03 21.14 -43.16
CA ALA A 1048 31.52 22.26 -42.35
C ALA A 1048 30.55 23.44 -42.43
N ALA A 1049 30.40 24.18 -41.32
CA ALA A 1049 29.58 25.38 -41.33
C ALA A 1049 30.19 26.39 -42.32
N PRO A 1050 29.39 27.14 -43.09
CA PRO A 1050 29.93 28.26 -43.86
C PRO A 1050 30.62 29.21 -42.88
N ASP A 1051 31.82 29.69 -43.22
CA ASP A 1051 32.54 30.69 -42.42
C ASP A 1051 31.57 31.86 -42.17
N LYS A 1052 31.13 32.01 -40.92
CA LYS A 1052 30.55 33.27 -40.47
C LYS A 1052 31.74 34.23 -40.36
N SER A 1053 32.07 34.88 -41.47
CA SER A 1053 33.01 36.01 -41.46
C SER A 1053 32.58 37.00 -40.38
N PRO A 1054 33.54 37.56 -39.61
CA PRO A 1054 33.27 38.39 -38.44
C PRO A 1054 32.45 39.65 -38.75
#